data_AF-A0A9R1XWI4-F1
#
_entry.id   AF-A0A9R1XWI4-F1
#
_cell.length_a   1.000
_cell.length_b   1.000
_cell.length_c   1.000
_cell.angle_alpha   90.00
_cell.angle_beta   90.00
_cell.angle_gamma   90.00
#
_symmetry.space_group_name_H-M   'P 1'
#
loop_
_entity.id
_entity.type
_entity.pdbx_description
1 polymer ?
#
loop_
_entity_poly.entity_id
_entity_poly.type
_entity_poly.pdbx_seq_one_letter_code
_entity_poly.pdbx_strand_id
1 'polypeptide(L)'
;MASDNDTGEKQNGPPPPATAAVAECTVEEVALVVPETDDTSLPVMTFRAWTLGVGSCVVLIFLNTFFIYRTQPLAISAILMQIAVLPIGKFMAATLPTKEYKLMGRSFSLNPGPFNMKEHVIITVFANCGVSTGGGDAYSIGAITVMKAYYRQSLSFLCGLIIVLTTQILGYGWAGMLRRYLVDPVEMWWPANLAQVSLFRALHEKENKGEGMTRMRFFMIFLVLSFAYYALPGYLFPILTFFSWVCWVWPHSITAQQIGSGYHGLGVGAFTLDWAGISAYHGSPLVTPWTSILNVGAGFIAFIYIIVPICYWKYDTFDARKFPIFSNKLFTATGHEYDTTRILTPQFDLNIAAYNSYSKLYLSPLFALSIGSGFARFTATLTHVALFHGGDIWKQSKSAVKNAKIDIHAKLMQSYKQVPQWWYLVMLVGSIALSLVMCFVWKEDVQLPWWGFLFAFGLAWLVTLPIGVIQATTNQQPGYDIIAQFIIGYILPGKPIANLLFKIYGRISTIHALSFLSDLKLGHYMKIPPRCMFTAQLVGTLVAGTVNLAVSWWMLENIENLCDIEGLHPESPWTCPKFKVTFDASVIWGLIGPERLFGSGGLYRNLVWLFLIGAFLPVPVWIMSKIFPEKKWIPLINIPVISYGFAGMPPATPTNIASWLVTGMIFNYFVFKYRKQWWQKYNYILSAALDAGTAFMGVLLFFALQNEGVNLKWWGAKPDHCPLATCPTATGINVTDMNNFAGSIASSSSDDDSSDEDDLMLHTLSSAARNRVQQRGESSNTEKRHRISIVRDRMTTHEFLVHDYFAPDSLYDLSKFKDRFCISRKLFLRIAKDLENNYAFFQLRWDARGKRGFSTLQKCAAALRQLAYGIAADASDEYLKMSERTGLECAYLFCEYVIEFYGNIYLRHPTRNDIEQLYVAHEAKHDLPGMLGSIDCTYWEWANCLNTWRGQFTRGSNNDLNVLGASPIFNDILQGKAPNMTFVVNKHQYNCGYYLGDEIYPKYATFVKSFSFPADEKRKLFKLAQESAMKDVERTFGVLKQKWHIIKHPTRSWDRSKLTKVLTVCVILHNMIIEENGIAICIYNPVDILNLPAVIQVGSPAYFTRFFTRFLEIQNSETRHNLRYDLTEHVWQRQFQQHGGYDNDGDDGEF
;
A
#
# COMPACT_ATOMS: atom_id res chain seq x y z
N MET A 1 29.88 53.06 4.96
CA MET A 1 30.69 53.84 5.91
C MET A 1 31.30 52.88 6.91
N ALA A 2 32.56 52.54 6.71
CA ALA A 2 33.53 52.04 7.69
C ALA A 2 34.86 52.11 6.92
N SER A 3 35.77 52.95 7.39
CA SER A 3 37.08 53.20 6.78
C SER A 3 38.10 52.21 7.33
N ASP A 4 39.06 51.82 6.51
CA ASP A 4 40.45 51.79 6.94
C ASP A 4 41.37 52.17 5.77
N ASN A 5 42.37 53.00 6.07
CA ASN A 5 43.40 53.43 5.13
C ASN A 5 44.59 52.47 5.26
N ASP A 6 45.27 52.17 4.15
CA ASP A 6 46.72 52.25 4.17
C ASP A 6 47.27 52.72 2.81
N THR A 7 48.48 53.25 2.82
CA THR A 7 49.05 54.14 1.79
C THR A 7 50.34 53.62 1.19
N GLY A 8 50.56 53.91 -0.11
CA GLY A 8 51.91 54.04 -0.67
C GLY A 8 52.29 53.02 -1.75
N GLU A 9 52.13 53.41 -3.02
CA GLU A 9 53.21 53.66 -3.99
C GLU A 9 52.67 53.57 -5.43
N LYS A 10 52.84 54.65 -6.20
CA LYS A 10 52.50 54.69 -7.64
C LYS A 10 53.78 54.63 -8.46
N GLN A 11 54.05 53.50 -9.11
CA GLN A 11 54.96 53.44 -10.24
C GLN A 11 54.17 53.54 -11.56
N ASN A 12 54.60 54.43 -12.45
CA ASN A 12 53.92 54.69 -13.72
C ASN A 12 54.24 53.61 -14.75
N GLY A 13 53.31 52.70 -14.99
CA GLY A 13 53.28 51.86 -16.19
C GLY A 13 52.53 52.54 -17.35
N PRO A 14 52.78 52.17 -18.62
CA PRO A 14 52.02 52.69 -19.76
C PRO A 14 50.54 52.27 -19.65
N PRO A 15 49.60 53.06 -20.24
CA PRO A 15 48.18 52.77 -20.10
C PRO A 15 47.85 51.40 -20.72
N PRO A 16 47.09 50.53 -20.03
CA PRO A 16 46.62 49.29 -20.62
C PRO A 16 45.74 49.61 -21.84
N PRO A 17 45.76 48.78 -22.89
CA PRO A 17 44.93 49.00 -24.07
C PRO A 17 43.45 49.05 -23.64
N ALA A 18 42.71 50.02 -24.20
CA ALA A 18 41.36 50.36 -23.79
C ALA A 18 40.51 49.10 -23.57
N THR A 19 40.17 48.83 -22.32
CA THR A 19 39.36 47.68 -21.91
C THR A 19 37.99 47.83 -22.55
N ALA A 20 37.77 47.09 -23.65
CA ALA A 20 36.44 46.86 -24.19
C ALA A 20 35.58 46.36 -23.05
N ALA A 21 34.53 47.13 -22.69
CA ALA A 21 33.73 46.89 -21.50
C ALA A 21 33.32 45.41 -21.44
N VAL A 22 33.80 44.71 -20.41
CA VAL A 22 33.54 43.28 -20.22
C VAL A 22 32.03 43.13 -20.08
N ALA A 23 31.43 42.36 -20.99
CA ALA A 23 30.00 42.14 -21.00
C ALA A 23 29.62 41.12 -19.92
N GLU A 24 29.67 41.57 -18.66
CA GLU A 24 29.38 40.76 -17.48
C GLU A 24 27.98 40.14 -17.55
N CYS A 25 27.87 38.88 -17.12
CA CYS A 25 26.58 38.20 -17.01
C CYS A 25 25.74 38.82 -15.89
N THR A 26 24.50 39.20 -16.20
CA THR A 26 23.61 39.92 -15.27
C THR A 26 22.99 39.05 -14.18
N VAL A 27 23.10 37.72 -14.29
CA VAL A 27 22.61 36.76 -13.29
C VAL A 27 23.81 36.25 -12.51
N GLU A 28 23.84 36.54 -11.20
CA GLU A 28 25.00 36.27 -10.34
C GLU A 28 25.33 34.78 -10.29
N GLU A 29 24.32 33.91 -10.14
CA GLU A 29 24.47 32.46 -10.06
C GLU A 29 25.10 31.87 -11.35
N VAL A 30 24.76 32.43 -12.51
CA VAL A 30 25.30 32.00 -13.81
C VAL A 30 26.76 32.43 -13.93
N ALA A 31 27.09 33.69 -13.63
CA ALA A 31 28.44 34.24 -13.68
C ALA A 31 29.43 33.46 -12.79
N LEU A 32 28.97 32.94 -11.66
CA LEU A 32 29.78 32.18 -10.70
C LEU A 32 30.05 30.73 -11.13
N VAL A 33 29.14 30.10 -11.90
CA VAL A 33 29.16 28.66 -12.19
C VAL A 33 29.55 28.33 -13.63
N VAL A 34 29.16 29.15 -14.61
CA VAL A 34 29.37 28.87 -16.03
C VAL A 34 30.72 29.43 -16.51
N PRO A 35 31.55 28.66 -17.24
CA PRO A 35 32.84 29.16 -17.72
C PRO A 35 32.66 30.22 -18.82
N GLU A 36 33.43 31.30 -18.74
CA GLU A 36 33.43 32.40 -19.74
C GLU A 36 34.40 32.18 -20.92
N THR A 37 35.04 31.01 -20.97
CA THR A 37 35.96 30.61 -22.04
C THR A 37 35.38 29.46 -22.88
N ASP A 38 35.88 29.30 -24.10
CA ASP A 38 35.52 28.19 -24.99
C ASP A 38 36.68 27.80 -25.91
N ASP A 39 36.80 26.50 -26.20
CA ASP A 39 37.70 25.93 -27.21
C ASP A 39 36.87 25.30 -28.34
N THR A 40 36.93 25.93 -29.51
CA THR A 40 36.16 25.53 -30.70
C THR A 40 36.76 24.33 -31.43
N SER A 41 37.98 23.91 -31.10
CA SER A 41 38.69 22.79 -31.74
C SER A 41 38.33 21.41 -31.18
N LEU A 42 37.76 21.35 -29.96
CA LEU A 42 37.47 20.10 -29.27
C LEU A 42 36.42 19.24 -30.01
N PRO A 43 36.69 17.95 -30.25
CA PRO A 43 35.75 17.07 -30.93
C PRO A 43 34.57 16.70 -30.03
N VAL A 44 33.36 16.75 -30.58
CA VAL A 44 32.10 16.58 -29.81
C VAL A 44 31.36 15.29 -30.18
N MET A 45 30.95 15.12 -31.45
CA MET A 45 30.26 13.93 -31.94
C MET A 45 31.27 12.85 -32.38
N THR A 46 32.00 12.28 -31.43
CA THR A 46 32.97 11.20 -31.66
C THR A 46 32.28 9.84 -31.79
N PHE A 47 33.03 8.79 -32.17
CA PHE A 47 32.56 7.41 -32.08
C PHE A 47 32.13 7.04 -30.65
N ARG A 48 32.93 7.42 -29.63
CA ARG A 48 32.62 7.17 -28.21
C ARG A 48 31.34 7.90 -27.78
N ALA A 49 31.12 9.12 -28.27
CA ALA A 49 29.91 9.88 -27.97
C ALA A 49 28.65 9.19 -28.50
N TRP A 50 28.70 8.60 -29.69
CA TRP A 50 27.62 7.78 -30.22
C TRP A 50 27.41 6.49 -29.41
N THR A 51 28.46 5.70 -29.17
CA THR A 51 28.32 4.42 -28.48
C THR A 51 27.88 4.56 -27.03
N LEU A 52 28.49 5.49 -26.28
CA LEU A 52 28.16 5.75 -24.89
C LEU A 52 26.85 6.53 -24.76
N GLY A 53 26.58 7.49 -25.65
CA GLY A 53 25.32 8.23 -25.69
C GLY A 53 24.12 7.32 -25.92
N VAL A 54 24.10 6.58 -27.03
CA VAL A 54 22.99 5.67 -27.35
C VAL A 54 22.91 4.53 -26.32
N GLY A 55 24.04 3.97 -25.88
CA GLY A 55 24.06 2.95 -24.82
C GLY A 55 23.46 3.44 -23.50
N SER A 56 23.89 4.61 -23.01
CA SER A 56 23.31 5.23 -21.81
C SER A 56 21.83 5.54 -21.97
N CYS A 57 21.41 6.02 -23.15
CA CYS A 57 20.00 6.27 -23.45
C CYS A 57 19.17 4.99 -23.34
N VAL A 58 19.59 3.90 -23.99
CA VAL A 58 18.92 2.58 -23.98
C VAL A 58 18.84 1.98 -22.58
N VAL A 59 19.94 1.99 -21.82
CA VAL A 59 19.96 1.45 -20.44
C VAL A 59 19.04 2.26 -19.54
N LEU A 60 19.11 3.60 -19.63
CA LEU A 60 18.37 4.47 -18.74
C LEU A 60 16.87 4.46 -19.03
N ILE A 61 16.46 4.38 -20.30
CA ILE A 61 15.06 4.21 -20.64
C ILE A 61 14.56 2.82 -20.25
N PHE A 62 15.29 1.73 -20.53
CA PHE A 62 14.91 0.37 -20.14
C PHE A 62 14.61 0.29 -18.63
N LEU A 63 15.52 0.78 -17.80
CA LEU A 63 15.37 0.76 -16.35
C LEU A 63 14.16 1.61 -15.91
N ASN A 64 14.06 2.86 -16.38
CA ASN A 64 12.94 3.74 -16.03
C ASN A 64 11.58 3.20 -16.49
N THR A 65 11.51 2.50 -17.63
CA THR A 65 10.29 1.81 -18.09
C THR A 65 9.97 0.58 -17.23
N PHE A 66 10.96 -0.23 -16.89
CA PHE A 66 10.77 -1.45 -16.10
C PHE A 66 10.29 -1.13 -14.67
N PHE A 67 10.91 -0.14 -14.02
CA PHE A 67 10.58 0.25 -12.65
C PHE A 67 9.20 0.91 -12.50
N ILE A 68 8.64 1.54 -13.56
CA ILE A 68 7.40 2.32 -13.42
C ILE A 68 6.15 1.47 -13.16
N TYR A 69 6.16 0.18 -13.55
CA TYR A 69 5.08 -0.78 -13.31
C TYR A 69 5.05 -1.31 -11.87
N ARG A 70 6.12 -1.11 -11.09
CA ARG A 70 6.22 -1.68 -9.73
C ARG A 70 5.46 -0.86 -8.68
N THR A 71 5.05 -1.53 -7.60
CA THR A 71 4.38 -0.95 -6.42
C THR A 71 5.17 0.22 -5.80
N GLN A 72 6.50 0.14 -5.81
CA GLN A 72 7.40 1.24 -5.45
C GLN A 72 8.25 1.61 -6.67
N PRO A 73 7.84 2.61 -7.47
CA PRO A 73 8.52 2.94 -8.72
C PRO A 73 9.77 3.79 -8.49
N LEU A 74 10.95 3.22 -8.79
CA LEU A 74 12.23 3.93 -8.79
C LEU A 74 12.39 4.76 -10.08
N ALA A 75 12.89 5.99 -9.96
CA ALA A 75 13.24 6.84 -11.11
C ALA A 75 14.74 7.13 -11.10
N ILE A 76 15.45 6.74 -12.17
CA ILE A 76 16.89 6.91 -12.30
C ILE A 76 17.17 8.15 -13.15
N SER A 77 17.96 9.07 -12.60
CA SER A 77 18.35 10.31 -13.28
C SER A 77 19.57 10.13 -14.18
N ALA A 78 19.74 11.03 -15.16
CA ALA A 78 20.89 11.04 -16.05
C ALA A 78 22.23 11.38 -15.35
N ILE A 79 22.19 11.87 -14.11
CA ILE A 79 23.38 12.13 -13.28
C ILE A 79 24.15 10.81 -13.05
N LEU A 80 23.44 9.68 -12.91
CA LEU A 80 24.06 8.36 -12.79
C LEU A 80 24.90 8.03 -14.02
N MET A 81 24.39 8.32 -15.23
CA MET A 81 25.14 8.15 -16.48
C MET A 81 26.28 9.17 -16.61
N GLN A 82 26.07 10.44 -16.21
CA GLN A 82 27.12 11.48 -16.17
C GLN A 82 28.31 11.09 -15.27
N ILE A 83 28.10 10.25 -14.25
CA ILE A 83 29.20 9.76 -13.41
C ILE A 83 29.80 8.47 -13.99
N ALA A 84 28.95 7.50 -14.37
CA ALA A 84 29.39 6.20 -14.87
C ALA A 84 30.14 6.27 -16.22
N VAL A 85 29.79 7.22 -17.08
CA VAL A 85 30.43 7.42 -18.39
C VAL A 85 31.87 7.92 -18.27
N LEU A 86 32.23 8.68 -17.22
CA LEU A 86 33.57 9.26 -17.09
C LEU A 86 34.72 8.23 -17.08
N PRO A 87 34.71 7.16 -16.23
CA PRO A 87 35.74 6.13 -16.28
C PRO A 87 35.72 5.35 -17.60
N ILE A 88 34.54 5.03 -18.14
CA ILE A 88 34.40 4.28 -19.39
C ILE A 88 34.94 5.09 -20.58
N GLY A 89 34.61 6.38 -20.67
CA GLY A 89 35.10 7.30 -21.70
C GLY A 89 36.62 7.49 -21.64
N LYS A 90 37.20 7.60 -20.44
CA LYS A 90 38.66 7.62 -20.25
C LYS A 90 39.32 6.29 -20.64
N PHE A 91 38.70 5.15 -20.31
CA PHE A 91 39.17 3.83 -20.73
C PHE A 91 39.12 3.64 -22.25
N MET A 92 38.02 4.03 -22.91
CA MET A 92 37.90 4.02 -24.37
C MET A 92 38.90 4.98 -25.04
N ALA A 93 39.19 6.13 -24.44
CA ALA A 93 40.21 7.05 -24.93
C ALA A 93 41.65 6.52 -24.77
N ALA A 94 41.90 5.61 -23.82
CA ALA A 94 43.19 4.95 -23.63
C ALA A 94 43.37 3.69 -24.51
N THR A 95 42.27 3.04 -24.91
CA THR A 95 42.31 1.72 -25.58
C THR A 95 41.95 1.73 -27.06
N LEU A 96 41.10 2.65 -27.53
CA LEU A 96 40.69 2.68 -28.94
C LEU A 96 41.82 3.17 -29.86
N PRO A 97 41.97 2.60 -31.07
CA PRO A 97 43.01 3.00 -32.01
C PRO A 97 42.72 4.39 -32.60
N THR A 98 43.77 5.20 -32.72
CA THR A 98 43.74 6.55 -33.33
C THR A 98 43.68 6.53 -34.87
N LYS A 99 43.84 5.35 -35.49
CA LYS A 99 43.86 5.14 -36.94
C LYS A 99 42.60 5.71 -37.61
N GLU A 100 42.79 6.43 -38.71
CA GLU A 100 41.68 6.91 -39.54
C GLU A 100 41.12 5.80 -40.44
N TYR A 101 39.79 5.70 -40.47
CA TYR A 101 39.01 4.85 -41.36
C TYR A 101 38.29 5.74 -42.38
N LYS A 102 38.35 5.38 -43.66
CA LYS A 102 37.60 6.06 -44.74
C LYS A 102 36.34 5.26 -45.05
N LEU A 103 35.18 5.87 -44.86
CA LEU A 103 33.87 5.28 -45.19
C LEU A 103 33.04 6.31 -45.95
N MET A 104 32.49 5.92 -47.12
CA MET A 104 31.67 6.79 -47.98
C MET A 104 32.27 8.20 -48.21
N GLY A 105 33.58 8.27 -48.50
CA GLY A 105 34.27 9.53 -48.81
C GLY A 105 34.56 10.46 -47.62
N ARG A 106 34.22 10.06 -46.38
CA ARG A 106 34.61 10.77 -45.15
C ARG A 106 35.63 9.95 -44.35
N SER A 107 36.67 10.59 -43.84
CA SER A 107 37.55 9.99 -42.82
C SER A 107 36.95 10.20 -41.43
N PHE A 108 37.03 9.17 -40.59
CA PHE A 108 36.73 9.25 -39.16
C PHE A 108 37.72 8.39 -38.37
N SER A 109 38.04 8.81 -37.14
CA SER A 109 38.85 8.04 -36.20
C SER A 109 37.98 7.50 -35.07
N LEU A 110 38.27 6.28 -34.60
CA LEU A 110 37.64 5.72 -33.39
C LEU A 110 38.12 6.43 -32.12
N ASN A 111 39.31 7.02 -32.16
CA ASN A 111 39.91 7.78 -31.07
C ASN A 111 40.49 9.11 -31.59
N PRO A 112 39.67 10.16 -31.74
CA PRO A 112 40.10 11.47 -32.26
C PRO A 112 40.89 12.32 -31.25
N GLY A 113 41.12 11.84 -30.02
CA GLY A 113 41.76 12.60 -28.96
C GLY A 113 41.31 12.17 -27.56
N PRO A 114 41.85 12.79 -26.49
CA PRO A 114 41.47 12.50 -25.11
C PRO A 114 39.98 12.77 -24.85
N PHE A 115 39.40 12.02 -23.90
CA PHE A 115 38.00 12.20 -23.50
C PHE A 115 37.79 13.58 -22.88
N ASN A 116 36.98 14.42 -23.52
CA ASN A 116 36.84 15.84 -23.18
C ASN A 116 35.45 16.20 -22.62
N MET A 117 35.32 17.40 -22.07
CA MET A 117 34.09 17.85 -21.41
C MET A 117 32.90 17.99 -22.38
N LYS A 118 33.10 18.42 -23.63
CA LYS A 118 32.02 18.58 -24.62
C LYS A 118 31.47 17.24 -25.10
N GLU A 119 32.37 16.30 -25.36
CA GLU A 119 32.06 14.90 -25.63
C GLU A 119 31.25 14.29 -24.47
N HIS A 120 31.63 14.58 -23.22
CA HIS A 120 30.91 14.11 -22.05
C HIS A 120 29.49 14.72 -21.92
N VAL A 121 29.35 16.03 -22.11
CA VAL A 121 28.05 16.72 -22.07
C VAL A 121 27.07 16.11 -23.07
N ILE A 122 27.53 15.81 -24.30
CA ILE A 122 26.62 15.29 -25.33
C ILE A 122 26.17 13.85 -25.06
N ILE A 123 27.01 13.03 -24.41
CA ILE A 123 26.62 11.70 -23.91
C ILE A 123 25.52 11.84 -22.83
N THR A 124 25.66 12.79 -21.90
CA THR A 124 24.61 13.05 -20.91
C THR A 124 23.32 13.59 -21.55
N VAL A 125 23.39 14.37 -22.63
CA VAL A 125 22.20 14.82 -23.37
C VAL A 125 21.47 13.64 -24.06
N PHE A 126 22.19 12.65 -24.60
CA PHE A 126 21.56 11.39 -25.02
C PHE A 126 20.90 10.66 -23.84
N ALA A 127 21.56 10.62 -22.67
CA ALA A 127 20.99 10.01 -21.48
C ALA A 127 19.75 10.76 -20.95
N ASN A 128 19.72 12.10 -20.98
CA ASN A 128 18.55 12.92 -20.63
C ASN A 128 17.33 12.53 -21.47
N CYS A 129 17.53 12.21 -22.76
CA CYS A 129 16.47 11.71 -23.64
C CYS A 129 15.92 10.33 -23.26
N GLY A 130 16.55 9.62 -22.30
CA GLY A 130 16.08 8.38 -21.68
C GLY A 130 15.52 8.53 -20.26
N VAL A 131 15.37 9.76 -19.73
CA VAL A 131 14.79 10.04 -18.40
C VAL A 131 13.39 10.64 -18.50
N SER A 132 12.40 10.03 -17.83
CA SER A 132 11.07 10.64 -17.67
C SER A 132 11.13 11.80 -16.65
N THR A 133 11.39 13.01 -17.14
CA THR A 133 11.46 14.22 -16.29
C THR A 133 10.05 14.76 -16.00
N GLY A 134 9.77 15.17 -14.75
CA GLY A 134 8.50 15.84 -14.38
C GLY A 134 7.40 14.92 -13.82
N GLY A 135 7.77 13.75 -13.27
CA GLY A 135 6.88 12.89 -12.49
C GLY A 135 5.76 12.17 -13.26
N GLY A 136 5.71 12.31 -14.59
CA GLY A 136 4.71 11.67 -15.44
C GLY A 136 5.08 10.27 -15.93
N ASP A 137 4.09 9.58 -16.48
CA ASP A 137 4.24 8.31 -17.19
C ASP A 137 5.28 8.45 -18.32
N ALA A 138 6.23 7.52 -18.38
CA ALA A 138 7.35 7.57 -19.32
C ALA A 138 6.85 7.66 -20.78
N TYR A 139 7.10 8.80 -21.43
CA TYR A 139 6.85 9.07 -22.86
C TYR A 139 5.52 8.54 -23.40
N SER A 140 4.40 9.00 -22.84
CA SER A 140 3.04 8.69 -23.31
C SER A 140 2.57 7.24 -23.14
N ILE A 141 3.39 6.35 -22.57
CA ILE A 141 2.99 4.95 -22.34
C ILE A 141 1.82 4.83 -21.37
N GLY A 142 1.63 5.80 -20.47
CA GLY A 142 0.43 5.85 -19.63
C GLY A 142 -0.88 5.69 -20.39
N ALA A 143 -1.02 6.25 -21.61
CA ALA A 143 -2.20 5.95 -22.44
C ALA A 143 -2.22 4.52 -22.94
N ILE A 144 -1.10 4.02 -23.46
CA ILE A 144 -1.03 2.68 -24.07
C ILE A 144 -1.30 1.59 -23.04
N THR A 145 -0.72 1.72 -21.85
CA THR A 145 -0.98 0.84 -20.71
C THR A 145 -2.42 0.97 -20.21
N VAL A 146 -2.98 2.18 -20.14
CA VAL A 146 -4.39 2.36 -19.74
C VAL A 146 -5.36 1.80 -20.79
N MET A 147 -5.09 1.97 -22.08
CA MET A 147 -5.88 1.41 -23.17
C MET A 147 -5.79 -0.13 -23.20
N LYS A 148 -4.58 -0.71 -23.08
CA LYS A 148 -4.36 -2.17 -23.21
C LYS A 148 -4.64 -2.96 -21.92
N ALA A 149 -4.26 -2.45 -20.74
CA ALA A 149 -4.44 -3.17 -19.47
C ALA A 149 -5.79 -2.88 -18.80
N TYR A 150 -6.17 -1.60 -18.67
CA TYR A 150 -7.38 -1.19 -17.94
C TYR A 150 -8.65 -1.18 -18.80
N TYR A 151 -8.60 -0.61 -20.01
CA TYR A 151 -9.71 -0.63 -20.98
C TYR A 151 -9.71 -1.86 -21.91
N ARG A 152 -8.72 -2.75 -21.77
CA ARG A 152 -8.57 -4.03 -22.51
C ARG A 152 -8.76 -3.93 -24.04
N GLN A 153 -8.35 -2.80 -24.64
CA GLN A 153 -8.43 -2.56 -26.09
C GLN A 153 -7.34 -3.29 -26.88
N SER A 154 -7.69 -3.77 -28.07
CA SER A 154 -6.78 -4.40 -29.03
C SER A 154 -5.95 -3.39 -29.84
N LEU A 155 -5.13 -2.59 -29.15
CA LEU A 155 -4.28 -1.59 -29.82
C LEU A 155 -3.12 -2.24 -30.59
N SER A 156 -2.91 -1.82 -31.84
CA SER A 156 -1.75 -2.27 -32.64
C SER A 156 -0.43 -1.61 -32.19
N PHE A 157 0.68 -2.36 -32.24
CA PHE A 157 2.02 -1.83 -31.91
C PHE A 157 2.37 -0.59 -32.75
N LEU A 158 2.01 -0.59 -34.04
CA LEU A 158 2.26 0.53 -34.93
C LEU A 158 1.50 1.80 -34.51
N CYS A 159 0.22 1.69 -34.12
CA CYS A 159 -0.53 2.83 -33.59
C CYS A 159 0.09 3.35 -32.29
N GLY A 160 0.47 2.44 -31.38
CA GLY A 160 1.20 2.80 -30.15
C GLY A 160 2.52 3.53 -30.43
N LEU A 161 3.31 3.05 -31.40
CA LEU A 161 4.58 3.65 -31.79
C LEU A 161 4.38 5.04 -32.39
N ILE A 162 3.37 5.22 -33.23
CA ILE A 162 3.04 6.54 -33.77
C ILE A 162 2.61 7.50 -32.66
N ILE A 163 1.78 7.07 -31.70
CA ILE A 163 1.39 7.90 -30.54
C ILE A 163 2.65 8.33 -29.78
N VAL A 164 3.51 7.38 -29.38
CA VAL A 164 4.73 7.66 -28.59
C VAL A 164 5.72 8.56 -29.31
N LEU A 165 5.97 8.33 -30.61
CA LEU A 165 6.94 9.13 -31.37
C LEU A 165 6.40 10.52 -31.71
N THR A 166 5.13 10.65 -32.12
CA THR A 166 4.57 11.96 -32.51
C THR A 166 4.41 12.89 -31.31
N THR A 167 3.93 12.42 -30.15
CA THR A 167 3.81 13.26 -28.94
C THR A 167 5.14 13.85 -28.51
N GLN A 168 6.22 13.06 -28.59
CA GLN A 168 7.58 13.50 -28.33
C GLN A 168 8.02 14.52 -29.37
N ILE A 169 8.09 14.14 -30.65
CA ILE A 169 8.59 14.96 -31.76
C ILE A 169 7.88 16.31 -31.85
N LEU A 170 6.57 16.36 -31.56
CA LEU A 170 5.79 17.59 -31.52
C LEU A 170 6.40 18.61 -30.54
N GLY A 171 6.87 18.16 -29.37
CA GLY A 171 7.57 18.98 -28.38
C GLY A 171 8.85 19.62 -28.92
N TYR A 172 9.62 18.91 -29.73
CA TYR A 172 10.84 19.42 -30.39
C TYR A 172 10.50 20.52 -31.40
N GLY A 173 9.35 20.38 -32.10
CA GLY A 173 8.79 21.41 -32.96
C GLY A 173 8.48 22.71 -32.21
N TRP A 174 7.72 22.62 -31.11
CA TRP A 174 7.42 23.77 -30.24
C TRP A 174 8.68 24.40 -29.67
N ALA A 175 9.59 23.59 -29.17
CA ALA A 175 10.83 24.05 -28.57
C ALA A 175 11.73 24.79 -29.58
N GLY A 176 11.77 24.35 -30.84
CA GLY A 176 12.45 25.06 -31.92
C GLY A 176 11.90 26.47 -32.17
N MET A 177 10.57 26.64 -32.10
CA MET A 177 9.91 27.94 -32.22
C MET A 177 10.13 28.83 -30.99
N LEU A 178 10.17 28.24 -29.80
CA LEU A 178 10.25 28.96 -28.52
C LEU A 178 11.69 29.20 -28.02
N ARG A 179 12.69 28.54 -28.63
CA ARG A 179 14.11 28.66 -28.30
C ARG A 179 14.56 30.12 -28.14
N ARG A 180 14.13 31.00 -29.06
CA ARG A 180 14.50 32.42 -29.05
C ARG A 180 14.11 33.14 -27.75
N TYR A 181 12.99 32.74 -27.14
CA TYR A 181 12.46 33.39 -25.94
C TYR A 181 12.96 32.74 -24.64
N LEU A 182 13.31 31.46 -24.66
CA LEU A 182 13.61 30.67 -23.45
C LEU A 182 15.07 30.19 -23.33
N VAL A 183 15.87 30.29 -24.38
CA VAL A 183 17.30 29.91 -24.37
C VAL A 183 18.21 31.12 -24.54
N ASP A 184 17.92 31.99 -25.50
CA ASP A 184 18.80 33.12 -25.84
C ASP A 184 18.85 34.22 -24.76
N PRO A 185 17.78 34.57 -24.01
CA PRO A 185 17.87 35.59 -22.95
C PRO A 185 18.60 35.11 -21.69
N VAL A 186 19.40 35.99 -21.08
CA VAL A 186 20.13 35.71 -19.82
C VAL A 186 19.17 35.48 -18.65
N GLU A 187 18.09 36.26 -18.59
CA GLU A 187 17.06 36.17 -17.55
C GLU A 187 16.39 34.78 -17.47
N MET A 188 16.39 34.04 -18.58
CA MET A 188 15.93 32.65 -18.64
C MET A 188 17.12 31.74 -18.35
N TRP A 189 17.47 31.57 -17.07
CA TRP A 189 18.75 31.00 -16.66
C TRP A 189 18.73 29.51 -16.30
N TRP A 190 17.55 28.91 -16.14
CA TRP A 190 17.35 27.46 -15.91
C TRP A 190 18.17 26.89 -14.74
N PRO A 191 17.73 27.08 -13.48
CA PRO A 191 18.54 26.78 -12.29
C PRO A 191 19.04 25.34 -12.24
N ALA A 192 18.18 24.36 -12.59
CA ALA A 192 18.53 22.93 -12.71
C ALA A 192 19.82 22.67 -13.51
N ASN A 193 20.08 23.44 -14.57
CA ASN A 193 21.25 23.22 -15.43
C ASN A 193 22.56 23.62 -14.73
N LEU A 194 22.55 24.58 -13.80
CA LEU A 194 23.76 24.99 -13.08
C LEU A 194 24.33 23.86 -12.22
N ALA A 195 23.47 22.97 -11.70
CA ALA A 195 23.91 21.77 -10.99
C ALA A 195 24.69 20.82 -11.93
N GLN A 196 24.18 20.58 -13.14
CA GLN A 196 24.86 19.75 -14.14
C GLN A 196 26.18 20.37 -14.62
N VAL A 197 26.19 21.68 -14.90
CA VAL A 197 27.41 22.44 -15.25
C VAL A 197 28.46 22.31 -14.14
N SER A 198 28.07 22.53 -12.88
CA SER A 198 28.97 22.43 -11.72
C SER A 198 29.57 21.03 -11.59
N LEU A 199 28.78 19.98 -11.82
CA LEU A 199 29.27 18.60 -11.84
C LEU A 199 30.25 18.34 -13.00
N PHE A 200 29.94 18.75 -14.24
CA PHE A 200 30.88 18.59 -15.36
C PHE A 200 32.24 19.24 -15.09
N ARG A 201 32.22 20.45 -14.53
CA ARG A 201 33.42 21.17 -14.11
C ARG A 201 34.18 20.40 -13.03
N ALA A 202 33.51 19.92 -11.98
CA ALA A 202 34.12 19.13 -10.92
C ALA A 202 34.75 17.80 -11.40
N LEU A 203 34.23 17.22 -12.49
CA LEU A 203 34.71 15.96 -13.08
C LEU A 203 35.90 16.12 -14.05
N HIS A 204 36.03 17.28 -14.71
CA HIS A 204 37.03 17.53 -15.76
C HIS A 204 38.09 18.60 -15.41
N GLU A 205 37.75 19.64 -14.64
CA GLU A 205 38.70 20.70 -14.27
C GLU A 205 39.70 20.22 -13.22
N LYS A 206 40.99 20.55 -13.40
CA LYS A 206 42.03 20.34 -12.39
C LYS A 206 42.16 21.60 -11.52
N GLU A 207 41.73 21.53 -10.28
CA GLU A 207 41.93 22.64 -9.32
C GLU A 207 43.38 22.70 -8.81
N ASN A 208 43.94 23.91 -8.72
CA ASN A 208 45.24 24.14 -8.09
C ASN A 208 45.15 23.84 -6.58
N LYS A 209 46.17 23.19 -6.01
CA LYS A 209 46.21 22.72 -4.60
C LYS A 209 46.41 23.85 -3.57
N GLY A 210 45.95 25.07 -3.85
CA GLY A 210 46.21 26.26 -3.03
C GLY A 210 45.55 26.22 -1.66
N GLU A 211 44.21 26.27 -1.61
CA GLU A 211 43.47 26.38 -0.34
C GLU A 211 42.21 25.51 -0.32
N GLY A 212 42.11 24.67 0.72
CA GLY A 212 40.91 23.88 1.04
C GLY A 212 40.71 22.58 0.25
N MET A 213 39.55 21.96 0.47
CA MET A 213 39.15 20.71 -0.19
C MET A 213 38.88 20.95 -1.68
N THR A 214 39.20 19.97 -2.53
CA THR A 214 38.86 20.07 -3.96
C THR A 214 37.41 19.66 -4.22
N ARG A 215 36.78 20.23 -5.25
CA ARG A 215 35.41 19.91 -5.69
C ARG A 215 35.18 18.40 -5.86
N MET A 216 36.11 17.71 -6.52
CA MET A 216 36.07 16.25 -6.71
C MET A 216 36.18 15.46 -5.39
N ARG A 217 37.05 15.87 -4.46
CA ARG A 217 37.17 15.20 -3.15
C ARG A 217 35.90 15.37 -2.33
N PHE A 218 35.35 16.59 -2.31
CA PHE A 218 34.08 16.89 -1.65
C PHE A 218 32.94 16.05 -2.24
N PHE A 219 32.82 16.01 -3.58
CA PHE A 219 31.84 15.18 -4.29
C PHE A 219 31.93 13.70 -3.87
N MET A 220 33.12 13.09 -3.94
CA MET A 220 33.29 11.67 -3.61
C MET A 220 32.97 11.35 -2.14
N ILE A 221 33.30 12.25 -1.20
CA ILE A 221 32.96 12.07 0.22
C ILE A 221 31.43 12.06 0.40
N PHE A 222 30.73 13.06 -0.12
CA PHE A 222 29.27 13.15 0.04
C PHE A 222 28.52 12.12 -0.80
N LEU A 223 29.07 11.65 -1.93
CA LEU A 223 28.55 10.52 -2.69
C LEU A 223 28.55 9.24 -1.84
N VAL A 224 29.68 8.91 -1.21
CA VAL A 224 29.81 7.71 -0.37
C VAL A 224 28.97 7.82 0.90
N LEU A 225 28.93 9.00 1.54
CA LEU A 225 28.07 9.24 2.70
C LEU A 225 26.59 9.11 2.34
N SER A 226 26.15 9.68 1.22
CA SER A 226 24.76 9.59 0.76
C SER A 226 24.37 8.16 0.35
N PHE A 227 25.26 7.46 -0.34
CA PHE A 227 25.12 6.04 -0.69
C PHE A 227 24.93 5.19 0.58
N ALA A 228 25.86 5.29 1.54
CA ALA A 228 25.77 4.54 2.79
C ALA A 228 24.55 4.95 3.64
N TYR A 229 24.23 6.24 3.71
CA TYR A 229 23.10 6.75 4.47
C TYR A 229 21.76 6.26 3.91
N TYR A 230 21.59 6.22 2.59
CA TYR A 230 20.30 5.83 1.96
C TYR A 230 19.86 4.39 2.27
N ALA A 231 20.78 3.50 2.67
CA ALA A 231 20.41 2.19 3.20
C ALA A 231 19.52 2.27 4.47
N LEU A 232 19.58 3.38 5.21
CA LEU A 232 18.71 3.66 6.33
C LEU A 232 17.26 3.95 5.85
N PRO A 233 16.89 5.10 5.27
CA PRO A 233 15.50 5.35 4.85
C PRO A 233 15.03 4.41 3.73
N GLY A 234 15.91 3.97 2.84
CA GLY A 234 15.54 3.16 1.67
C GLY A 234 15.27 1.69 1.95
N TYR A 235 15.66 1.15 3.12
CA TYR A 235 15.44 -0.27 3.43
C TYR A 235 15.41 -0.61 4.93
N LEU A 236 16.38 -0.15 5.73
CA LEU A 236 16.50 -0.56 7.14
C LEU A 236 15.48 0.14 8.05
N PHE A 237 15.30 1.45 7.87
CA PHE A 237 14.43 2.34 8.65
C PHE A 237 13.55 3.25 7.75
N PRO A 238 12.65 2.72 6.90
CA PRO A 238 11.64 3.48 6.15
C PRO A 238 10.94 4.61 6.91
N ILE A 239 10.75 4.47 8.23
CA ILE A 239 10.19 5.51 9.13
C ILE A 239 10.96 6.86 9.10
N LEU A 240 12.24 6.87 8.71
CA LEU A 240 13.01 8.11 8.53
C LEU A 240 12.49 8.97 7.37
N THR A 241 11.67 8.39 6.48
CA THR A 241 11.02 9.09 5.37
C THR A 241 9.85 9.95 5.84
N PHE A 242 9.11 9.57 6.89
CA PHE A 242 8.02 10.36 7.47
C PHE A 242 8.05 10.30 9.00
N PHE A 243 8.90 11.12 9.63
CA PHE A 243 9.06 11.13 11.08
C PHE A 243 7.98 11.97 11.78
N SER A 244 6.83 11.36 12.07
CA SER A 244 5.63 12.00 12.62
C SER A 244 5.53 11.93 14.15
N TRP A 245 6.49 12.52 14.88
CA TRP A 245 6.57 12.42 16.35
C TRP A 245 5.29 12.87 17.10
N VAL A 246 4.49 13.76 16.53
CA VAL A 246 3.21 14.22 17.09
C VAL A 246 2.24 13.06 17.31
N CYS A 247 2.24 12.04 16.44
CA CYS A 247 1.39 10.86 16.59
C CYS A 247 1.82 9.98 17.79
N TRP A 248 3.10 9.99 18.17
CA TRP A 248 3.59 9.24 19.34
C TRP A 248 3.22 9.92 20.65
N VAL A 249 3.11 11.26 20.66
CA VAL A 249 2.67 12.02 21.84
C VAL A 249 1.15 11.90 22.04
N TRP A 250 0.38 11.77 20.95
CA TRP A 250 -1.08 11.62 21.00
C TRP A 250 -1.59 10.38 20.22
N PRO A 251 -1.32 9.15 20.70
CA PRO A 251 -1.62 7.90 19.98
C PRO A 251 -3.11 7.56 19.85
N HIS A 252 -3.99 8.24 20.61
CA HIS A 252 -5.44 7.98 20.63
C HIS A 252 -6.30 9.12 20.08
N SER A 253 -5.70 10.19 19.54
CA SER A 253 -6.43 11.35 19.03
C SER A 253 -6.43 11.40 17.51
N ILE A 254 -7.61 11.21 16.91
CA ILE A 254 -7.82 11.33 15.45
C ILE A 254 -7.34 12.70 14.95
N THR A 255 -7.75 13.79 15.62
CA THR A 255 -7.40 15.15 15.18
C THR A 255 -5.90 15.43 15.32
N ALA A 256 -5.23 14.94 16.38
CA ALA A 256 -3.79 15.12 16.53
C ALA A 256 -3.01 14.34 15.46
N GLN A 257 -3.46 13.14 15.08
CA GLN A 257 -2.83 12.36 14.02
C GLN A 257 -3.14 12.90 12.62
N GLN A 258 -4.36 13.39 12.36
CA GLN A 258 -4.68 14.14 11.13
C GLN A 258 -3.81 15.39 10.97
N ILE A 259 -3.49 16.09 12.06
CA ILE A 259 -2.60 17.26 12.04
C ILE A 259 -1.13 16.85 11.88
N GLY A 260 -0.68 15.85 12.64
CA GLY A 260 0.72 15.49 12.81
C GLY A 260 1.29 14.44 11.85
N SER A 261 0.44 13.63 11.20
CA SER A 261 0.90 12.58 10.27
C SER A 261 1.52 13.18 9.02
N GLY A 262 2.75 12.75 8.74
CA GLY A 262 3.49 13.15 7.56
C GLY A 262 3.12 12.37 6.29
N TYR A 263 2.45 11.22 6.42
CA TYR A 263 2.06 10.38 5.27
C TYR A 263 0.56 10.43 4.93
N HIS A 264 -0.30 10.57 5.94
CA HIS A 264 -1.76 10.55 5.81
C HIS A 264 -2.46 11.77 6.45
N GLY A 265 -1.70 12.79 6.86
CA GLY A 265 -2.22 14.00 7.50
C GLY A 265 -1.66 15.28 6.89
N LEU A 266 -1.71 16.37 7.67
CA LEU A 266 -1.21 17.69 7.30
C LEU A 266 0.30 17.85 7.51
N GLY A 267 0.99 16.89 8.16
CA GLY A 267 2.44 16.90 8.37
C GLY A 267 2.96 17.98 9.33
N VAL A 268 2.12 18.57 10.19
CA VAL A 268 2.54 19.61 11.13
C VAL A 268 3.53 19.02 12.15
N GLY A 269 4.77 19.51 12.11
CA GLY A 269 5.85 19.03 12.97
C GLY A 269 6.51 17.73 12.50
N ALA A 270 6.00 17.07 11.45
CA ALA A 270 6.64 15.93 10.82
C ALA A 270 7.70 16.38 9.81
N PHE A 271 8.83 15.68 9.79
CA PHE A 271 9.95 15.97 8.89
C PHE A 271 10.45 14.68 8.23
N THR A 272 11.03 14.81 7.03
CA THR A 272 11.74 13.72 6.36
C THR A 272 13.24 13.91 6.51
N LEU A 273 13.94 12.83 6.86
CA LEU A 273 15.41 12.76 6.86
C LEU A 273 15.93 12.06 5.59
N ASP A 274 15.04 11.62 4.70
CA ASP A 274 15.39 11.02 3.42
C ASP A 274 15.56 12.06 2.31
N TRP A 275 16.72 12.05 1.65
CA TRP A 275 16.96 12.92 0.50
C TRP A 275 16.06 12.59 -0.70
N ALA A 276 15.69 11.33 -0.92
CA ALA A 276 14.74 10.99 -1.99
C ALA A 276 13.35 11.57 -1.66
N GLY A 277 12.87 11.42 -0.42
CA GLY A 277 11.67 12.08 0.10
C GLY A 277 11.68 13.62 0.00
N ILE A 278 12.84 14.27 0.20
CA ILE A 278 12.98 15.73 0.05
C ILE A 278 12.91 16.16 -1.43
N SER A 279 13.56 15.43 -2.34
CA SER A 279 13.74 15.84 -3.73
C SER A 279 12.67 15.33 -4.71
N ALA A 280 11.86 14.33 -4.32
CA ALA A 280 10.95 13.59 -5.21
C ALA A 280 9.98 14.45 -6.04
N TYR A 281 9.42 15.53 -5.47
CA TYR A 281 8.28 16.24 -6.08
C TYR A 281 8.61 17.66 -6.57
N HIS A 282 9.50 18.38 -5.90
CA HIS A 282 9.88 19.76 -6.24
C HIS A 282 11.34 19.85 -6.75
N GLY A 283 11.97 18.71 -7.04
CA GLY A 283 13.39 18.61 -7.36
C GLY A 283 14.27 18.99 -6.17
N SER A 284 15.59 19.12 -6.40
CA SER A 284 16.52 19.51 -5.35
C SER A 284 16.23 20.94 -4.84
N PRO A 285 16.01 21.13 -3.52
CA PRO A 285 15.84 22.46 -2.95
C PRO A 285 17.12 23.29 -3.07
N LEU A 286 18.31 22.67 -3.02
CA LEU A 286 19.62 23.34 -3.12
C LEU A 286 19.81 24.06 -4.46
N VAL A 287 19.06 23.67 -5.50
CA VAL A 287 19.16 24.25 -6.85
C VAL A 287 18.10 25.33 -7.10
N THR A 288 17.07 25.40 -6.25
CA THR A 288 15.94 26.32 -6.42
C THR A 288 16.22 27.68 -5.77
N PRO A 289 15.93 28.82 -6.43
CA PRO A 289 16.18 30.14 -5.85
C PRO A 289 15.40 30.40 -4.57
N TRP A 290 16.01 31.10 -3.60
CA TRP A 290 15.39 31.41 -2.31
C TRP A 290 14.03 32.11 -2.43
N THR A 291 13.89 33.04 -3.38
CA THR A 291 12.64 33.73 -3.69
C THR A 291 11.54 32.76 -4.13
N SER A 292 11.89 31.71 -4.87
CA SER A 292 10.95 30.69 -5.34
C SER A 292 10.54 29.77 -4.20
N ILE A 293 11.48 29.37 -3.34
CA ILE A 293 11.21 28.64 -2.09
C ILE A 293 10.24 29.41 -1.19
N LEU A 294 10.41 30.73 -1.02
CA LEU A 294 9.49 31.57 -0.26
C LEU A 294 8.08 31.62 -0.85
N ASN A 295 7.96 31.74 -2.19
CA ASN A 295 6.65 31.74 -2.86
C ASN A 295 5.94 30.38 -2.68
N VAL A 296 6.64 29.25 -2.89
CA VAL A 296 6.13 27.90 -2.62
C VAL A 296 5.69 27.77 -1.16
N GLY A 297 6.50 28.26 -0.20
CA GLY A 297 6.21 28.21 1.23
C GLY A 297 4.97 29.01 1.65
N ALA A 298 4.80 30.22 1.10
CA ALA A 298 3.60 31.02 1.33
C ALA A 298 2.34 30.31 0.81
N GLY A 299 2.43 29.67 -0.37
CA GLY A 299 1.37 28.84 -0.93
C GLY A 299 1.04 27.62 -0.07
N PHE A 300 2.06 26.86 0.32
CA PHE A 300 1.94 25.68 1.16
C PHE A 300 1.25 25.99 2.49
N ILE A 301 1.71 27.02 3.22
CA ILE A 301 1.11 27.45 4.49
C ILE A 301 -0.34 27.91 4.29
N ALA A 302 -0.62 28.72 3.26
CA ALA A 302 -1.96 29.21 3.00
C ALA A 302 -2.95 28.08 2.68
N PHE A 303 -2.56 27.11 1.85
CA PHE A 303 -3.48 26.04 1.47
C PHE A 303 -3.54 24.89 2.49
N ILE A 304 -2.40 24.33 2.94
CA ILE A 304 -2.36 23.17 3.85
C ILE A 304 -2.69 23.55 5.30
N TYR A 305 -2.14 24.65 5.82
CA TYR A 305 -2.28 25.00 7.25
C TYR A 305 -3.40 25.99 7.56
N ILE A 306 -4.01 26.62 6.55
CA ILE A 306 -5.12 27.57 6.74
C ILE A 306 -6.38 27.11 6.00
N ILE A 307 -6.36 27.03 4.67
CA ILE A 307 -7.57 26.76 3.87
C ILE A 307 -8.14 25.35 4.10
N VAL A 308 -7.32 24.29 4.05
CA VAL A 308 -7.76 22.91 4.28
C VAL A 308 -8.39 22.74 5.68
N PRO A 309 -7.74 23.12 6.79
CA PRO A 309 -8.33 23.14 8.13
C PRO A 309 -9.67 23.89 8.23
N ILE A 310 -9.77 25.05 7.60
CA ILE A 310 -11.00 25.86 7.62
C ILE A 310 -12.13 25.18 6.83
N CYS A 311 -11.83 24.61 5.66
CA CYS A 311 -12.82 23.86 4.88
C CYS A 311 -13.27 22.58 5.58
N TYR A 312 -12.34 21.84 6.20
CA TYR A 312 -12.60 20.54 6.82
C TYR A 312 -13.29 20.69 8.20
N TRP A 313 -12.66 21.39 9.15
CA TRP A 313 -13.19 21.46 10.52
C TRP A 313 -14.24 22.55 10.73
N LYS A 314 -14.10 23.74 10.11
CA LYS A 314 -14.99 24.88 10.38
C LYS A 314 -16.27 24.87 9.53
N TYR A 315 -16.14 24.70 8.21
CA TYR A 315 -17.27 24.85 7.27
C TYR A 315 -17.83 23.54 6.69
N ASP A 316 -17.18 22.39 6.94
CA ASP A 316 -17.59 21.07 6.43
C ASP A 316 -17.82 21.05 4.89
N THR A 317 -16.96 21.76 4.17
CA THR A 317 -17.18 22.09 2.75
C THR A 317 -17.19 20.82 1.89
N PHE A 318 -18.28 20.58 1.17
CA PHE A 318 -18.52 19.36 0.37
C PHE A 318 -18.70 18.06 1.19
N ASP A 319 -19.31 18.16 2.38
CA ASP A 319 -19.43 17.06 3.37
C ASP A 319 -18.05 16.52 3.80
N ALA A 320 -17.07 17.41 3.90
CA ALA A 320 -15.65 17.13 4.12
C ALA A 320 -15.37 16.07 5.19
N ARG A 321 -16.07 16.16 6.34
CA ARG A 321 -15.84 15.31 7.51
C ARG A 321 -16.19 13.83 7.30
N LYS A 322 -16.89 13.49 6.21
CA LYS A 322 -17.21 12.10 5.83
C LYS A 322 -16.02 11.36 5.21
N PHE A 323 -14.96 12.07 4.84
CA PHE A 323 -13.81 11.53 4.10
C PHE A 323 -12.51 11.75 4.89
N PRO A 324 -11.44 10.99 4.62
CA PRO A 324 -10.11 11.28 5.17
C PRO A 324 -9.64 12.68 4.74
N ILE A 325 -8.95 13.40 5.65
CA ILE A 325 -8.44 14.75 5.36
C ILE A 325 -7.41 14.76 4.22
N PHE A 326 -6.59 13.70 4.11
CA PHE A 326 -5.67 13.45 3.02
C PHE A 326 -5.99 12.07 2.41
N SER A 327 -6.47 12.05 1.15
CA SER A 327 -6.63 10.80 0.39
C SER A 327 -6.68 11.09 -1.11
N ASN A 328 -6.09 10.17 -1.89
CA ASN A 328 -6.16 10.11 -3.36
C ASN A 328 -7.30 9.22 -3.87
N LYS A 329 -8.00 8.52 -2.98
CA LYS A 329 -9.11 7.63 -3.33
C LYS A 329 -10.37 8.44 -3.68
N LEU A 330 -11.26 7.79 -4.42
CA LEU A 330 -12.58 8.30 -4.80
C LEU A 330 -13.64 7.76 -3.84
N PHE A 331 -14.68 8.54 -3.55
CA PHE A 331 -15.67 8.20 -2.52
C PHE A 331 -17.13 8.28 -3.00
N THR A 332 -17.98 7.53 -2.33
CA THR A 332 -19.45 7.58 -2.40
C THR A 332 -20.01 8.61 -1.40
N ALA A 333 -21.29 8.97 -1.52
CA ALA A 333 -21.95 9.94 -0.63
C ALA A 333 -21.98 9.52 0.87
N THR A 334 -21.74 8.23 1.15
CA THR A 334 -21.69 7.63 2.49
C THR A 334 -20.27 7.49 3.06
N GLY A 335 -19.23 7.87 2.32
CA GLY A 335 -17.83 7.81 2.78
C GLY A 335 -17.06 6.54 2.42
N HIS A 336 -17.68 5.56 1.76
CA HIS A 336 -16.99 4.36 1.26
C HIS A 336 -16.32 4.61 -0.09
N GLU A 337 -15.31 3.80 -0.43
CA GLU A 337 -14.57 3.90 -1.70
C GLU A 337 -15.48 3.71 -2.93
N TYR A 338 -15.19 4.47 -3.99
CA TYR A 338 -16.00 4.49 -5.20
C TYR A 338 -15.53 3.43 -6.20
N ASP A 339 -16.19 2.27 -6.16
CA ASP A 339 -16.08 1.24 -7.20
C ASP A 339 -16.49 1.78 -8.58
N THR A 340 -15.51 1.94 -9.47
CA THR A 340 -15.70 2.47 -10.83
C THR A 340 -16.26 1.42 -11.80
N THR A 341 -16.15 0.13 -11.50
CA THR A 341 -16.63 -0.95 -12.39
C THR A 341 -18.16 -0.94 -12.51
N ARG A 342 -18.86 -0.59 -11.42
CA ARG A 342 -20.34 -0.53 -11.35
C ARG A 342 -20.99 0.49 -12.27
N ILE A 343 -20.26 1.51 -12.70
CA ILE A 343 -20.77 2.59 -13.58
C ILE A 343 -20.31 2.45 -15.03
N LEU A 344 -19.50 1.43 -15.33
CA LEU A 344 -19.04 1.10 -16.67
C LEU A 344 -20.01 0.11 -17.32
N THR A 345 -20.25 0.29 -18.61
CA THR A 345 -20.83 -0.76 -19.47
C THR A 345 -19.75 -1.79 -19.85
N PRO A 346 -20.12 -2.95 -20.42
CA PRO A 346 -19.14 -3.90 -20.98
C PRO A 346 -18.25 -3.32 -22.09
N GLN A 347 -18.65 -2.18 -22.67
CA GLN A 347 -17.92 -1.41 -23.68
C GLN A 347 -17.08 -0.26 -23.07
N PHE A 348 -17.02 -0.17 -21.73
CA PHE A 348 -16.39 0.90 -20.95
C PHE A 348 -16.98 2.32 -21.14
N ASP A 349 -18.15 2.45 -21.77
CA ASP A 349 -18.96 3.68 -21.77
C ASP A 349 -19.69 3.89 -20.43
N LEU A 350 -20.06 5.13 -20.10
CA LEU A 350 -20.74 5.49 -18.85
C LEU A 350 -22.20 4.99 -18.83
N ASN A 351 -22.52 4.09 -17.91
CA ASN A 351 -23.90 3.72 -17.62
C ASN A 351 -24.56 4.80 -16.73
N ILE A 352 -25.28 5.74 -17.36
CA ILE A 352 -25.95 6.86 -16.68
C ILE A 352 -26.99 6.38 -15.65
N ALA A 353 -27.71 5.29 -15.94
CA ALA A 353 -28.70 4.74 -15.02
C ALA A 353 -28.03 4.18 -13.76
N ALA A 354 -26.98 3.36 -13.93
CA ALA A 354 -26.19 2.81 -12.82
C ALA A 354 -25.49 3.90 -11.99
N TYR A 355 -24.93 4.94 -12.65
CA TYR A 355 -24.33 6.08 -11.97
C TYR A 355 -25.34 6.82 -11.07
N ASN A 356 -26.55 7.06 -11.57
CA ASN A 356 -27.60 7.74 -10.82
C ASN A 356 -28.17 6.88 -9.67
N SER A 357 -28.22 5.55 -9.82
CA SER A 357 -28.73 4.63 -8.79
C SER A 357 -27.68 4.23 -7.73
N TYR A 358 -26.39 4.24 -8.07
CA TYR A 358 -25.32 3.81 -7.17
C TYR A 358 -24.91 4.93 -6.19
N SER A 359 -24.23 5.96 -6.69
CA SER A 359 -23.84 7.15 -5.94
C SER A 359 -23.27 8.20 -6.89
N LYS A 360 -23.48 9.48 -6.57
CA LYS A 360 -22.63 10.55 -7.10
C LYS A 360 -21.19 10.36 -6.60
N LEU A 361 -20.23 10.81 -7.39
CA LEU A 361 -18.81 10.78 -7.05
C LEU A 361 -18.45 11.92 -6.09
N TYR A 362 -17.81 11.59 -4.97
CA TYR A 362 -17.22 12.52 -4.01
C TYR A 362 -15.69 12.40 -4.01
N LEU A 363 -15.03 13.53 -3.78
CA LEU A 363 -13.59 13.70 -3.70
C LEU A 363 -13.21 14.14 -2.28
N SER A 364 -12.04 13.71 -1.79
CA SER A 364 -11.53 14.20 -0.51
C SER A 364 -11.34 15.74 -0.56
N PRO A 365 -11.48 16.46 0.57
CA PRO A 365 -11.40 17.92 0.58
C PRO A 365 -10.06 18.47 0.08
N LEU A 366 -8.96 17.81 0.43
CA LEU A 366 -7.62 18.14 -0.05
C LEU A 366 -7.49 17.91 -1.56
N PHE A 367 -8.04 16.81 -2.09
CA PHE A 367 -8.00 16.54 -3.54
C PHE A 367 -8.88 17.51 -4.34
N ALA A 368 -10.08 17.85 -3.83
CA ALA A 368 -10.93 18.88 -4.42
C ALA A 368 -10.27 20.27 -4.43
N LEU A 369 -9.65 20.68 -3.31
CA LEU A 369 -8.89 21.93 -3.23
C LEU A 369 -7.62 21.89 -4.12
N SER A 370 -7.03 20.72 -4.36
CA SER A 370 -5.89 20.56 -5.27
C SER A 370 -6.28 20.83 -6.71
N ILE A 371 -7.41 20.28 -7.16
CA ILE A 371 -8.04 20.58 -8.44
C ILE A 371 -8.35 22.09 -8.55
N GLY A 372 -8.94 22.67 -7.50
CA GLY A 372 -9.19 24.12 -7.42
C GLY A 372 -7.92 24.97 -7.56
N SER A 373 -6.83 24.57 -6.90
CA SER A 373 -5.52 25.24 -7.02
C SER A 373 -4.98 25.15 -8.46
N GLY A 374 -5.27 24.07 -9.18
CA GLY A 374 -4.95 23.90 -10.59
C GLY A 374 -5.66 24.91 -11.49
N PHE A 375 -6.97 25.15 -11.26
CA PHE A 375 -7.74 26.18 -11.97
C PHE A 375 -7.13 27.58 -11.76
N ALA A 376 -6.84 27.95 -10.51
CA ALA A 376 -6.20 29.23 -10.21
C ALA A 376 -4.81 29.35 -10.86
N ARG A 377 -3.96 28.32 -10.71
CA ARG A 377 -2.58 28.29 -11.20
C ARG A 377 -2.49 28.52 -12.70
N PHE A 378 -3.35 27.86 -13.47
CA PHE A 378 -3.33 27.96 -14.93
C PHE A 378 -3.53 29.40 -15.42
N THR A 379 -4.61 30.04 -14.99
CA THR A 379 -4.91 31.44 -15.33
C THR A 379 -3.91 32.41 -14.70
N ALA A 380 -3.41 32.13 -13.50
CA ALA A 380 -2.35 32.92 -12.89
C ALA A 380 -1.07 32.89 -13.73
N THR A 381 -0.66 31.73 -14.27
CA THR A 381 0.51 31.61 -15.15
C THR A 381 0.35 32.47 -16.40
N LEU A 382 -0.81 32.43 -17.06
CA LEU A 382 -1.07 33.24 -18.24
C LEU A 382 -1.04 34.75 -17.92
N THR A 383 -1.79 35.21 -16.92
CA THR A 383 -1.84 36.64 -16.58
C THR A 383 -0.51 37.15 -16.03
N HIS A 384 0.17 36.39 -15.16
CA HIS A 384 1.45 36.80 -14.58
C HIS A 384 2.52 36.96 -15.66
N VAL A 385 2.66 36.00 -16.58
CA VAL A 385 3.63 36.13 -17.69
C VAL A 385 3.24 37.29 -18.63
N ALA A 386 1.95 37.46 -18.94
CA ALA A 386 1.49 38.57 -19.78
C ALA A 386 1.81 39.96 -19.17
N LEU A 387 1.64 40.12 -17.85
CA LEU A 387 1.87 41.39 -17.15
C LEU A 387 3.36 41.68 -16.87
N PHE A 388 4.11 40.68 -16.39
CA PHE A 388 5.50 40.87 -15.95
C PHE A 388 6.50 40.72 -17.10
N HIS A 389 6.28 39.81 -18.05
CA HIS A 389 7.22 39.51 -19.14
C HIS A 389 6.66 39.80 -20.55
N GLY A 390 5.35 40.00 -20.70
CA GLY A 390 4.69 40.17 -22.00
C GLY A 390 5.23 41.36 -22.80
N GLY A 391 5.63 42.45 -22.13
CA GLY A 391 6.26 43.60 -22.77
C GLY A 391 7.61 43.26 -23.44
N ASP A 392 8.40 42.38 -22.83
CA ASP A 392 9.71 41.99 -23.35
C ASP A 392 9.61 40.85 -24.38
N ILE A 393 8.69 39.91 -24.17
CA ILE A 393 8.28 38.91 -25.20
C ILE A 393 7.79 39.63 -26.46
N TRP A 394 6.99 40.69 -26.32
CA TRP A 394 6.49 41.49 -27.45
C TRP A 394 7.61 42.23 -28.19
N LYS A 395 8.51 42.90 -27.45
CA LYS A 395 9.72 43.52 -28.03
C LYS A 395 10.55 42.49 -28.80
N GLN A 396 10.79 41.32 -28.20
CA GLN A 396 11.60 40.26 -28.80
C GLN A 396 10.93 39.64 -30.04
N SER A 397 9.60 39.54 -30.05
CA SER A 397 8.81 39.09 -31.21
C SER A 397 8.83 40.08 -32.36
N LYS A 398 8.71 41.39 -32.07
CA LYS A 398 8.79 42.48 -33.05
C LYS A 398 10.22 42.77 -33.53
N SER A 399 11.21 42.15 -32.90
CA SER A 399 12.62 42.55 -33.03
C SER A 399 13.36 41.87 -34.18
N ALA A 400 13.75 42.69 -35.16
CA ALA A 400 15.02 42.60 -35.86
C ALA A 400 16.06 43.59 -35.26
N VAL A 401 15.96 43.88 -33.96
CA VAL A 401 16.72 44.91 -33.27
C VAL A 401 18.14 44.44 -33.01
N LYS A 402 19.10 45.06 -33.72
CA LYS A 402 20.55 44.85 -33.61
C LYS A 402 21.16 45.21 -32.23
N ASN A 403 20.36 45.78 -31.32
CA ASN A 403 20.78 46.36 -30.03
C ASN A 403 20.23 45.61 -28.80
N ALA A 404 19.88 44.32 -28.92
CA ALA A 404 19.71 43.49 -27.73
C ALA A 404 21.08 43.38 -27.00
N LYS A 405 21.12 43.47 -25.67
CA LYS A 405 22.34 43.19 -24.91
C LYS A 405 22.68 41.70 -25.06
N ILE A 406 23.63 41.40 -25.94
CA ILE A 406 24.17 40.05 -26.14
C ILE A 406 25.12 39.78 -24.98
N ASP A 407 24.89 38.68 -24.26
CA ASP A 407 25.74 38.26 -23.15
C ASP A 407 27.01 37.56 -23.64
N ILE A 408 27.94 37.34 -22.71
CA ILE A 408 29.19 36.66 -23.01
C ILE A 408 28.98 35.24 -23.58
N HIS A 409 27.96 34.50 -23.11
CA HIS A 409 27.72 33.15 -23.62
C HIS A 409 27.07 33.14 -25.01
N ALA A 410 26.09 34.00 -25.31
CA ALA A 410 25.58 34.12 -26.68
C ALA A 410 26.66 34.64 -27.65
N LYS A 411 27.56 35.53 -27.21
CA LYS A 411 28.70 35.99 -28.01
C LYS A 411 29.66 34.85 -28.36
N LEU A 412 30.02 33.99 -27.40
CA LEU A 412 30.81 32.77 -27.66
C LEU A 412 30.08 31.83 -28.63
N MET A 413 28.77 31.66 -28.45
CA MET A 413 27.93 30.78 -29.26
C MET A 413 27.71 31.24 -30.72
N GLN A 414 28.10 32.47 -31.08
CA GLN A 414 28.11 32.93 -32.49
C GLN A 414 29.15 32.21 -33.35
N SER A 415 30.19 31.63 -32.74
CA SER A 415 31.19 30.83 -33.45
C SER A 415 30.62 29.55 -34.07
N TYR A 416 29.50 29.03 -33.54
CA TYR A 416 28.88 27.79 -33.99
C TYR A 416 27.73 28.01 -34.98
N LYS A 417 27.69 27.16 -36.02
CA LYS A 417 26.59 27.12 -36.98
C LYS A 417 25.28 26.75 -36.27
N GLN A 418 24.35 27.71 -36.23
CA GLN A 418 23.01 27.51 -35.67
C GLN A 418 22.19 26.48 -36.47
N VAL A 419 21.17 25.93 -35.81
CA VAL A 419 20.17 25.05 -36.43
C VAL A 419 19.16 25.93 -37.20
N PRO A 420 18.93 25.69 -38.49
CA PRO A 420 17.90 26.42 -39.24
C PRO A 420 16.50 26.16 -38.68
N GLN A 421 15.67 27.20 -38.56
CA GLN A 421 14.33 27.07 -37.99
C GLN A 421 13.43 26.08 -38.77
N TRP A 422 13.67 25.92 -40.07
CA TRP A 422 12.92 24.97 -40.90
C TRP A 422 13.12 23.50 -40.50
N TRP A 423 14.23 23.12 -39.84
CA TRP A 423 14.41 21.75 -39.32
C TRP A 423 13.32 21.42 -38.29
N TYR A 424 13.06 22.34 -37.37
CA TYR A 424 11.99 22.20 -36.37
C TYR A 424 10.59 22.23 -36.98
N LEU A 425 10.36 23.07 -38.00
CA LEU A 425 9.08 23.13 -38.71
C LEU A 425 8.78 21.84 -39.48
N VAL A 426 9.78 21.21 -40.11
CA VAL A 426 9.62 19.91 -40.78
C VAL A 426 9.26 18.81 -39.77
N MET A 427 9.93 18.75 -38.62
CA MET A 427 9.59 17.81 -37.55
C MET A 427 8.17 18.06 -37.00
N LEU A 428 7.79 19.32 -36.82
CA LEU A 428 6.47 19.73 -36.33
C LEU A 428 5.36 19.32 -37.31
N VAL A 429 5.47 19.72 -38.58
CA VAL A 429 4.47 19.42 -39.63
C VAL A 429 4.38 17.92 -39.88
N GLY A 430 5.53 17.21 -39.92
CA GLY A 430 5.55 15.75 -40.06
C GLY A 430 4.85 15.04 -38.90
N SER A 431 5.08 15.48 -37.66
CA SER A 431 4.40 14.94 -36.49
C SER A 431 2.89 15.20 -36.52
N ILE A 432 2.47 16.44 -36.78
CA ILE A 432 1.05 16.83 -36.91
C ILE A 432 0.36 15.99 -37.99
N ALA A 433 0.96 15.87 -39.18
CA ALA A 433 0.39 15.08 -40.27
C ALA A 433 0.23 13.61 -39.87
N LEU A 434 1.24 13.01 -39.26
CA LEU A 434 1.20 11.61 -38.84
C LEU A 434 0.18 11.37 -37.70
N SER A 435 0.04 12.30 -36.76
CA SER A 435 -1.04 12.25 -35.74
C SER A 435 -2.44 12.38 -36.36
N LEU A 436 -2.62 13.24 -37.35
CA LEU A 436 -3.90 13.40 -38.05
C LEU A 436 -4.27 12.14 -38.86
N VAL A 437 -3.30 11.47 -39.48
CA VAL A 437 -3.52 10.19 -40.18
C VAL A 437 -4.13 9.14 -39.23
N MET A 438 -3.72 9.09 -37.97
CA MET A 438 -4.30 8.15 -37.00
C MET A 438 -5.81 8.34 -36.78
N CYS A 439 -6.31 9.58 -36.92
CA CYS A 439 -7.75 9.89 -36.77
C CYS A 439 -8.60 9.22 -37.86
N PHE A 440 -8.00 8.92 -39.00
CA PHE A 440 -8.67 8.30 -40.16
C PHE A 440 -8.42 6.79 -40.22
N VAL A 441 -7.24 6.32 -39.83
CA VAL A 441 -6.86 4.90 -39.87
C VAL A 441 -7.35 4.12 -38.64
N TRP A 442 -7.14 4.66 -37.43
CA TRP A 442 -7.48 4.02 -36.14
C TRP A 442 -8.60 4.79 -35.42
N LYS A 443 -9.65 5.14 -36.16
CA LYS A 443 -10.76 5.99 -35.68
C LYS A 443 -11.44 5.47 -34.41
N GLU A 444 -11.63 4.15 -34.32
CA GLU A 444 -12.33 3.50 -33.20
C GLU A 444 -11.43 3.35 -31.96
N ASP A 445 -10.14 3.05 -32.15
CA ASP A 445 -9.16 2.96 -31.06
C ASP A 445 -8.85 4.34 -30.46
N VAL A 446 -8.64 5.35 -31.31
CA VAL A 446 -8.19 6.70 -30.92
C VAL A 446 -9.32 7.55 -30.34
N GLN A 447 -10.55 7.41 -30.87
CA GLN A 447 -11.77 8.14 -30.50
C GLN A 447 -11.75 9.70 -30.58
N LEU A 448 -10.58 10.33 -30.55
CA LEU A 448 -10.36 11.77 -30.65
C LEU A 448 -10.43 12.21 -32.14
N PRO A 449 -11.33 13.12 -32.52
CA PRO A 449 -11.42 13.61 -33.89
C PRO A 449 -10.24 14.51 -34.27
N TRP A 450 -10.00 14.66 -35.58
CA TRP A 450 -8.90 15.46 -36.14
C TRP A 450 -8.81 16.89 -35.60
N TRP A 451 -9.96 17.56 -35.39
CA TRP A 451 -9.99 18.91 -34.81
C TRP A 451 -9.59 18.92 -33.32
N GLY A 452 -9.82 17.82 -32.61
CA GLY A 452 -9.42 17.64 -31.20
C GLY A 452 -7.89 17.56 -31.07
N PHE A 453 -7.21 16.91 -32.01
CA PHE A 453 -5.75 16.96 -32.11
C PHE A 453 -5.23 18.37 -32.39
N LEU A 454 -5.78 19.06 -33.41
CA LEU A 454 -5.41 20.46 -33.69
C LEU A 454 -5.61 21.37 -32.49
N PHE A 455 -6.68 21.16 -31.72
CA PHE A 455 -6.95 21.92 -30.51
C PHE A 455 -5.95 21.58 -29.37
N ALA A 456 -5.59 20.31 -29.18
CA ALA A 456 -4.52 19.92 -28.24
C ALA A 456 -3.18 20.56 -28.63
N PHE A 457 -2.85 20.61 -29.93
CA PHE A 457 -1.63 21.24 -30.44
C PHE A 457 -1.63 22.75 -30.19
N GLY A 458 -2.73 23.43 -30.48
CA GLY A 458 -2.89 24.87 -30.22
C GLY A 458 -2.80 25.21 -28.73
N LEU A 459 -3.43 24.40 -27.87
CA LEU A 459 -3.33 24.54 -26.41
C LEU A 459 -1.88 24.34 -25.93
N ALA A 460 -1.22 23.25 -26.35
CA ALA A 460 0.17 22.96 -26.00
C ALA A 460 1.11 24.10 -26.41
N TRP A 461 0.98 24.61 -27.63
CA TRP A 461 1.79 25.72 -28.13
C TRP A 461 1.60 26.99 -27.29
N LEU A 462 0.34 27.36 -26.99
CA LEU A 462 0.01 28.55 -26.21
C LEU A 462 0.58 28.51 -24.79
N VAL A 463 0.51 27.35 -24.12
CA VAL A 463 0.89 27.23 -22.70
C VAL A 463 2.38 26.93 -22.48
N THR A 464 3.07 26.36 -23.46
CA THR A 464 4.50 26.03 -23.35
C THR A 464 5.36 27.27 -23.07
N LEU A 465 5.09 28.42 -23.71
CA LEU A 465 5.87 29.64 -23.47
C LEU A 465 5.67 30.20 -22.04
N PRO A 466 4.45 30.45 -21.54
CA PRO A 466 4.23 30.91 -20.16
C PRO A 466 4.78 29.95 -19.10
N ILE A 467 4.55 28.64 -19.23
CA ILE A 467 5.07 27.64 -18.27
C ILE A 467 6.61 27.65 -18.31
N GLY A 468 7.21 27.75 -19.50
CA GLY A 468 8.66 27.82 -19.68
C GLY A 468 9.30 29.07 -19.07
N VAL A 469 8.65 30.23 -19.14
CA VAL A 469 9.14 31.45 -18.47
C VAL A 469 9.21 31.26 -16.95
N ILE A 470 8.17 30.67 -16.35
CA ILE A 470 8.16 30.38 -14.91
C ILE A 470 9.24 29.35 -14.56
N GLN A 471 9.35 28.25 -15.31
CA GLN A 471 10.35 27.20 -15.04
C GLN A 471 11.79 27.70 -15.21
N ALA A 472 12.09 28.46 -16.27
CA ALA A 472 13.42 28.98 -16.56
C ALA A 472 13.91 30.03 -15.55
N THR A 473 13.01 30.67 -14.81
CA THR A 473 13.33 31.71 -13.81
C THR A 473 13.24 31.21 -12.36
N THR A 474 12.31 30.30 -12.05
CA THR A 474 11.98 29.87 -10.67
C THR A 474 12.33 28.42 -10.34
N ASN A 475 12.76 27.64 -11.33
CA ASN A 475 12.93 26.18 -11.25
C ASN A 475 11.63 25.38 -11.00
N GLN A 476 10.46 26.03 -10.89
CA GLN A 476 9.17 25.38 -10.66
C GLN A 476 8.38 25.24 -11.96
N GLN A 477 7.71 24.11 -12.19
CA GLN A 477 6.99 23.82 -13.44
C GLN A 477 5.46 23.72 -13.20
N PRO A 478 4.71 24.82 -13.39
CA PRO A 478 3.24 24.80 -13.28
C PRO A 478 2.57 23.76 -14.20
N GLY A 479 1.99 22.72 -13.61
CA GLY A 479 1.19 21.73 -14.34
C GLY A 479 -0.21 22.26 -14.72
N TYR A 480 -0.66 21.91 -15.93
CA TYR A 480 -1.97 22.27 -16.50
C TYR A 480 -2.81 21.06 -16.96
N ASP A 481 -2.40 19.84 -16.60
CA ASP A 481 -2.96 18.59 -17.11
C ASP A 481 -4.42 18.37 -16.72
N ILE A 482 -4.84 18.84 -15.54
CA ILE A 482 -6.24 18.90 -15.12
C ILE A 482 -7.06 19.77 -16.09
N ILE A 483 -6.49 20.87 -16.60
CA ILE A 483 -7.17 21.82 -17.48
C ILE A 483 -7.39 21.23 -18.88
N ALA A 484 -6.39 20.54 -19.43
CA ALA A 484 -6.52 19.86 -20.71
C ALA A 484 -7.67 18.84 -20.68
N GLN A 485 -7.73 18.03 -19.62
CA GLN A 485 -8.79 17.05 -19.38
C GLN A 485 -10.16 17.70 -19.12
N PHE A 486 -10.20 18.81 -18.37
CA PHE A 486 -11.42 19.58 -18.08
C PHE A 486 -12.03 20.18 -19.36
N ILE A 487 -11.22 20.82 -20.22
CA ILE A 487 -11.76 21.46 -21.43
C ILE A 487 -12.30 20.40 -22.40
N ILE A 488 -11.52 19.38 -22.74
CA ILE A 488 -11.98 18.36 -23.69
C ILE A 488 -13.11 17.49 -23.12
N GLY A 489 -13.16 17.27 -21.80
CA GLY A 489 -14.25 16.56 -21.14
C GLY A 489 -15.60 17.30 -21.19
N TYR A 490 -15.60 18.63 -21.28
CA TYR A 490 -16.80 19.42 -21.54
C TYR A 490 -17.26 19.34 -23.00
N ILE A 491 -16.32 19.22 -23.96
CA ILE A 491 -16.63 19.21 -25.39
C ILE A 491 -16.99 17.79 -25.89
N LEU A 492 -16.33 16.77 -25.34
CA LEU A 492 -16.51 15.35 -25.66
C LEU A 492 -16.78 14.54 -24.37
N PRO A 493 -17.91 14.78 -23.67
CA PRO A 493 -18.27 14.02 -22.48
C PRO A 493 -18.51 12.55 -22.81
N GLY A 494 -18.15 11.66 -21.88
CA GLY A 494 -18.34 10.21 -22.01
C GLY A 494 -17.26 9.49 -22.81
N LYS A 495 -16.22 10.17 -23.31
CA LYS A 495 -15.13 9.57 -24.11
C LYS A 495 -13.80 9.58 -23.35
N PRO A 496 -13.52 8.59 -22.48
CA PRO A 496 -12.31 8.58 -21.66
C PRO A 496 -11.01 8.49 -22.47
N ILE A 497 -10.96 7.70 -23.54
CA ILE A 497 -9.76 7.53 -24.36
C ILE A 497 -9.44 8.81 -25.15
N ALA A 498 -10.45 9.46 -25.73
CA ALA A 498 -10.27 10.75 -26.38
C ALA A 498 -9.75 11.83 -25.41
N ASN A 499 -10.27 11.86 -24.18
CA ASN A 499 -9.81 12.75 -23.12
C ASN A 499 -8.34 12.47 -22.74
N LEU A 500 -7.97 11.19 -22.61
CA LEU A 500 -6.63 10.72 -22.28
C LEU A 500 -5.60 11.06 -23.37
N LEU A 501 -5.92 10.87 -24.65
CA LEU A 501 -5.04 11.25 -25.75
C LEU A 501 -4.89 12.76 -25.86
N PHE A 502 -5.98 13.53 -25.70
CA PHE A 502 -5.92 15.00 -25.67
C PHE A 502 -5.01 15.52 -24.54
N LYS A 503 -5.14 14.96 -23.33
CA LYS A 503 -4.27 15.23 -22.18
C LYS A 503 -2.80 15.01 -22.52
N ILE A 504 -2.47 13.93 -23.23
CA ILE A 504 -1.10 13.56 -23.56
C ILE A 504 -0.51 14.47 -24.64
N TYR A 505 -1.22 14.66 -25.76
CA TYR A 505 -0.75 15.57 -26.82
C TYR A 505 -0.62 17.01 -26.36
N GLY A 506 -1.45 17.44 -25.40
CA GLY A 506 -1.21 18.63 -24.59
C GLY A 506 0.05 18.50 -23.73
N ARG A 507 -0.11 17.88 -22.55
CA ARG A 507 0.86 17.91 -21.44
C ARG A 507 2.24 17.38 -21.83
N ILE A 508 2.31 16.21 -22.46
CA ILE A 508 3.57 15.50 -22.69
C ILE A 508 4.40 16.22 -23.76
N SER A 509 3.77 16.78 -24.79
CA SER A 509 4.48 17.61 -25.77
C SER A 509 5.04 18.90 -25.15
N THR A 510 4.31 19.55 -24.23
CA THR A 510 4.83 20.68 -23.43
C THR A 510 6.02 20.26 -22.56
N ILE A 511 5.96 19.13 -21.85
CA ILE A 511 7.06 18.66 -20.99
C ILE A 511 8.31 18.38 -21.81
N HIS A 512 8.21 17.66 -22.93
CA HIS A 512 9.35 17.41 -23.82
C HIS A 512 9.88 18.70 -24.46
N ALA A 513 9.02 19.65 -24.81
CA ALA A 513 9.46 20.94 -25.33
C ALA A 513 10.32 21.70 -24.29
N LEU A 514 9.88 21.73 -23.03
CA LEU A 514 10.60 22.38 -21.94
C LEU A 514 11.90 21.66 -21.56
N SER A 515 11.90 20.32 -21.58
CA SER A 515 13.11 19.51 -21.40
C SER A 515 14.15 19.79 -22.50
N PHE A 516 13.72 19.84 -23.77
CA PHE A 516 14.60 20.19 -24.89
C PHE A 516 15.16 21.62 -24.80
N LEU A 517 14.34 22.59 -24.36
CA LEU A 517 14.79 23.97 -24.11
C LEU A 517 15.82 24.03 -22.97
N SER A 518 15.62 23.27 -21.90
CA SER A 518 16.56 23.15 -20.79
C SER A 518 17.91 22.60 -21.28
N ASP A 519 17.90 21.48 -22.01
CA ASP A 519 19.10 20.91 -22.63
C ASP A 519 19.80 21.90 -23.58
N LEU A 520 19.04 22.64 -24.40
CA LEU A 520 19.62 23.66 -25.28
C LEU A 520 20.30 24.78 -24.50
N LYS A 521 19.76 25.17 -23.33
CA LYS A 521 20.42 26.13 -22.43
C LYS A 521 21.67 25.52 -21.78
N LEU A 522 21.66 24.24 -21.39
CA LEU A 522 22.86 23.52 -20.95
C LEU A 522 23.93 23.52 -22.05
N GLY A 523 23.56 23.22 -23.30
CA GLY A 523 24.44 23.29 -24.46
C GLY A 523 25.00 24.69 -24.71
N HIS A 524 24.22 25.74 -24.46
CA HIS A 524 24.66 27.14 -24.51
C HIS A 524 25.68 27.46 -23.40
N TYR A 525 25.46 26.97 -22.18
CA TYR A 525 26.40 27.11 -21.06
C TYR A 525 27.71 26.32 -21.24
N MET A 526 27.64 25.14 -21.86
CA MET A 526 28.80 24.27 -22.11
C MET A 526 29.45 24.45 -23.50
N LYS A 527 28.96 25.44 -24.27
CA LYS A 527 29.43 25.79 -25.62
C LYS A 527 29.50 24.59 -26.57
N ILE A 528 28.41 23.83 -26.59
CA ILE A 528 28.21 22.67 -27.46
C ILE A 528 27.60 23.16 -28.80
N PRO A 529 28.12 22.73 -29.97
CA PRO A 529 27.56 23.13 -31.26
C PRO A 529 26.06 22.80 -31.37
N PRO A 530 25.17 23.78 -31.67
CA PRO A 530 23.71 23.56 -31.64
C PRO A 530 23.20 22.45 -32.56
N ARG A 531 23.87 22.21 -33.69
CA ARG A 531 23.53 21.11 -34.61
C ARG A 531 23.85 19.73 -34.03
N CYS A 532 24.91 19.63 -33.23
CA CYS A 532 25.24 18.40 -32.51
C CYS A 532 24.20 18.14 -31.42
N MET A 533 23.82 19.16 -30.64
CA MET A 533 22.73 19.08 -29.65
C MET A 533 21.43 18.56 -30.31
N PHE A 534 20.95 19.22 -31.36
CA PHE A 534 19.75 18.80 -32.09
C PHE A 534 19.83 17.35 -32.58
N THR A 535 20.98 16.92 -33.12
CA THR A 535 21.17 15.56 -33.62
C THR A 535 21.15 14.52 -32.50
N ALA A 536 21.88 14.79 -31.41
CA ALA A 536 21.95 13.89 -30.26
C ALA A 536 20.59 13.73 -29.59
N GLN A 537 19.89 14.85 -29.40
CA GLN A 537 18.55 14.85 -28.82
C GLN A 537 17.55 14.12 -29.74
N LEU A 538 17.48 14.45 -31.03
CA LEU A 538 16.56 13.79 -31.97
C LEU A 538 16.76 12.27 -32.02
N VAL A 539 18.01 11.80 -32.14
CA VAL A 539 18.27 10.34 -32.18
C VAL A 539 18.02 9.70 -30.82
N GLY A 540 18.39 10.36 -29.72
CA GLY A 540 18.07 9.92 -28.36
C GLY A 540 16.56 9.73 -28.17
N THR A 541 15.74 10.68 -28.61
CA THR A 541 14.26 10.62 -28.56
C THR A 541 13.69 9.45 -29.37
N LEU A 542 14.16 9.26 -30.61
CA LEU A 542 13.69 8.16 -31.46
C LEU A 542 14.03 6.79 -30.85
N VAL A 543 15.24 6.64 -30.31
CA VAL A 543 15.68 5.43 -29.61
C VAL A 543 14.86 5.24 -28.32
N ALA A 544 14.77 6.26 -27.47
CA ALA A 544 14.05 6.19 -26.20
C ALA A 544 12.57 5.86 -26.40
N GLY A 545 11.86 6.57 -27.29
CA GLY A 545 10.46 6.29 -27.59
C GLY A 545 10.22 4.85 -28.07
N THR A 546 11.10 4.35 -28.96
CA THR A 546 10.98 2.99 -29.49
C THR A 546 11.27 1.93 -28.42
N VAL A 547 12.35 2.09 -27.65
CA VAL A 547 12.74 1.12 -26.59
C VAL A 547 11.73 1.15 -25.43
N ASN A 548 11.28 2.34 -25.00
CA ASN A 548 10.24 2.48 -23.97
C ASN A 548 8.98 1.69 -24.36
N LEU A 549 8.52 1.85 -25.60
CA LEU A 549 7.35 1.10 -26.08
C LEU A 549 7.63 -0.39 -26.13
N ALA A 550 8.77 -0.81 -26.71
CA ALA A 550 9.14 -2.22 -26.82
C ALA A 550 9.21 -2.92 -25.44
N VAL A 551 9.80 -2.28 -24.43
CA VAL A 551 9.88 -2.81 -23.06
C VAL A 551 8.49 -2.91 -22.43
N SER A 552 7.66 -1.87 -22.55
CA SER A 552 6.28 -1.92 -22.03
C SER A 552 5.41 -2.96 -22.74
N TRP A 553 5.59 -3.12 -24.05
CA TRP A 553 4.86 -4.11 -24.83
C TRP A 553 5.27 -5.53 -24.44
N TRP A 554 6.58 -5.77 -24.28
CA TRP A 554 7.12 -7.01 -23.74
C TRP A 554 6.57 -7.33 -22.35
N MET A 555 6.56 -6.36 -21.43
CA MET A 555 6.00 -6.55 -20.07
C MET A 555 4.49 -6.87 -20.12
N LEU A 556 3.70 -6.13 -20.90
CA LEU A 556 2.25 -6.34 -21.04
C LEU A 556 1.85 -7.64 -21.75
N GLU A 557 2.77 -8.32 -22.44
CA GLU A 557 2.50 -9.59 -23.13
C GLU A 557 3.15 -10.82 -22.46
N ASN A 558 4.13 -10.63 -21.57
CA ASN A 558 4.85 -11.73 -20.92
C ASN A 558 4.65 -11.80 -19.39
N ILE A 559 4.09 -10.76 -18.75
CA ILE A 559 3.75 -10.78 -17.33
C ILE A 559 2.23 -10.97 -17.20
N GLU A 560 1.82 -12.15 -16.75
CA GLU A 560 0.41 -12.47 -16.50
C GLU A 560 -0.20 -11.51 -15.47
N ASN A 561 -1.43 -11.06 -15.74
CA ASN A 561 -2.21 -10.16 -14.89
C ASN A 561 -1.50 -8.83 -14.50
N LEU A 562 -0.53 -8.35 -15.30
CA LEU A 562 0.15 -7.08 -15.07
C LEU A 562 -0.85 -5.92 -14.89
N CYS A 563 -0.72 -5.19 -13.78
CA CYS A 563 -1.63 -4.12 -13.34
C CYS A 563 -3.03 -4.55 -12.85
N ASP A 564 -3.37 -5.84 -12.85
CA ASP A 564 -4.68 -6.36 -12.40
C ASP A 564 -4.57 -6.89 -10.95
N ILE A 565 -4.88 -6.02 -9.98
CA ILE A 565 -4.65 -6.28 -8.55
C ILE A 565 -5.48 -7.46 -8.04
N GLU A 566 -6.63 -7.77 -8.65
CA GLU A 566 -7.49 -8.90 -8.26
C GLU A 566 -7.01 -10.24 -8.85
N GLY A 567 -6.32 -10.19 -9.99
CA GLY A 567 -5.72 -11.37 -10.64
C GLY A 567 -4.26 -11.66 -10.25
N LEU A 568 -3.61 -10.77 -9.50
CA LEU A 568 -2.21 -10.93 -9.08
C LEU A 568 -2.09 -11.66 -7.73
N HIS A 569 -0.99 -12.40 -7.55
CA HIS A 569 -0.62 -12.93 -6.23
C HIS A 569 -0.43 -11.77 -5.22
N PRO A 570 -0.85 -11.89 -3.95
CA PRO A 570 -0.78 -10.79 -2.97
C PRO A 570 0.62 -10.19 -2.76
N GLU A 571 1.68 -11.00 -2.94
CA GLU A 571 3.08 -10.54 -2.85
C GLU A 571 3.64 -9.96 -4.16
N SER A 572 2.85 -9.93 -5.25
CA SER A 572 3.35 -9.50 -6.56
C SER A 572 3.71 -8.01 -6.59
N PRO A 573 4.91 -7.64 -7.04
CA PRO A 573 5.33 -6.25 -7.07
C PRO A 573 4.70 -5.43 -8.22
N TRP A 574 3.82 -6.01 -9.03
CA TRP A 574 3.40 -5.49 -10.34
C TRP A 574 2.04 -4.73 -10.34
N THR A 575 1.81 -3.90 -9.32
CA THR A 575 0.51 -3.25 -9.05
C THR A 575 0.24 -1.94 -9.81
N CYS A 576 1.21 -1.40 -10.56
CA CYS A 576 1.02 -0.26 -11.47
C CYS A 576 0.37 1.03 -10.89
N PRO A 577 0.79 1.53 -9.70
CA PRO A 577 0.07 2.61 -9.00
C PRO A 577 -0.03 3.93 -9.78
N LYS A 578 0.98 4.28 -10.59
CA LYS A 578 0.94 5.49 -11.44
C LYS A 578 -0.11 5.38 -12.54
N PHE A 579 -0.18 4.23 -13.21
CA PHE A 579 -1.14 4.00 -14.28
C PHE A 579 -2.58 3.93 -13.75
N LYS A 580 -2.79 3.39 -12.54
CA LYS A 580 -4.08 3.44 -11.85
C LYS A 580 -4.58 4.87 -11.63
N VAL A 581 -3.71 5.80 -11.19
CA VAL A 581 -4.07 7.23 -11.05
C VAL A 581 -4.37 7.88 -12.41
N THR A 582 -3.64 7.53 -13.48
CA THR A 582 -3.94 8.00 -14.84
C THR A 582 -5.28 7.46 -15.36
N PHE A 583 -5.63 6.20 -15.06
CA PHE A 583 -6.94 5.60 -15.34
C PHE A 583 -8.06 6.31 -14.56
N ASP A 584 -7.93 6.46 -13.24
CA ASP A 584 -8.94 7.11 -12.40
C ASP A 584 -9.18 8.57 -12.83
N ALA A 585 -8.13 9.30 -13.22
CA ALA A 585 -8.26 10.63 -13.82
C ALA A 585 -9.07 10.61 -15.13
N SER A 586 -8.90 9.60 -15.99
CA SER A 586 -9.69 9.45 -17.22
C SER A 586 -11.17 9.15 -16.93
N VAL A 587 -11.47 8.46 -15.83
CA VAL A 587 -12.85 8.23 -15.35
C VAL A 587 -13.49 9.53 -14.87
N ILE A 588 -12.78 10.33 -14.06
CA ILE A 588 -13.29 11.62 -13.55
C ILE A 588 -13.58 12.59 -14.71
N TRP A 589 -12.59 12.84 -15.57
CA TRP A 589 -12.64 13.93 -16.54
C TRP A 589 -13.20 13.54 -17.90
N GLY A 590 -13.04 12.28 -18.31
CA GLY A 590 -13.49 11.78 -19.62
C GLY A 590 -14.81 11.03 -19.54
N LEU A 591 -14.93 10.04 -18.65
CA LEU A 591 -16.11 9.18 -18.54
C LEU A 591 -17.29 9.91 -17.87
N ILE A 592 -17.15 10.30 -16.61
CA ILE A 592 -18.20 11.02 -15.85
C ILE A 592 -18.35 12.45 -16.40
N GLY A 593 -17.22 13.08 -16.73
CA GLY A 593 -17.17 14.40 -17.35
C GLY A 593 -17.31 15.55 -16.33
N PRO A 594 -16.63 16.68 -16.58
CA PRO A 594 -16.61 17.82 -15.67
C PRO A 594 -17.97 18.51 -15.51
N GLU A 595 -18.88 18.40 -16.47
CA GLU A 595 -20.24 18.97 -16.37
C GLU A 595 -21.00 18.44 -15.15
N ARG A 596 -20.90 17.14 -14.86
CA ARG A 596 -21.61 16.49 -13.74
C ARG A 596 -21.06 16.87 -12.37
N LEU A 597 -19.77 17.26 -12.30
CA LEU A 597 -19.06 17.54 -11.05
C LEU A 597 -18.89 19.04 -10.78
N PHE A 598 -18.60 19.83 -11.82
CA PHE A 598 -18.25 21.25 -11.78
C PHE A 598 -19.24 22.15 -12.56
N GLY A 599 -20.22 21.58 -13.26
CA GLY A 599 -21.24 22.34 -14.00
C GLY A 599 -22.34 22.92 -13.10
N SER A 600 -23.40 23.43 -13.71
CA SER A 600 -24.48 24.17 -13.00
C SER A 600 -25.15 23.37 -11.88
N GLY A 601 -25.29 22.05 -12.01
CA GLY A 601 -25.82 21.13 -11.00
C GLY A 601 -24.76 20.32 -10.22
N GLY A 602 -23.48 20.60 -10.42
CA GLY A 602 -22.37 19.84 -9.82
C GLY A 602 -22.00 20.31 -8.41
N LEU A 603 -21.58 19.38 -7.54
CA LEU A 603 -21.19 19.66 -6.15
C LEU A 603 -20.00 20.64 -6.05
N TYR A 604 -19.06 20.55 -6.98
CA TYR A 604 -17.79 21.28 -6.97
C TYR A 604 -17.81 22.56 -7.82
N ARG A 605 -18.99 22.99 -8.31
CA ARG A 605 -19.18 24.18 -9.16
C ARG A 605 -18.45 25.42 -8.66
N ASN A 606 -18.43 25.64 -7.35
CA ASN A 606 -17.82 26.82 -6.75
C ASN A 606 -16.29 26.89 -6.94
N LEU A 607 -15.61 25.76 -7.17
CA LEU A 607 -14.17 25.73 -7.46
C LEU A 607 -13.85 26.33 -8.83
N VAL A 608 -14.78 26.36 -9.79
CA VAL A 608 -14.56 26.94 -11.13
C VAL A 608 -14.26 28.44 -11.07
N TRP A 609 -14.79 29.16 -10.06
CA TRP A 609 -14.46 30.58 -9.81
C TRP A 609 -12.98 30.83 -9.54
N LEU A 610 -12.21 29.80 -9.17
CA LEU A 610 -10.76 29.91 -8.98
C LEU A 610 -10.02 30.25 -10.28
N PHE A 611 -10.58 29.99 -11.47
CA PHE A 611 -10.05 30.53 -12.73
C PHE A 611 -10.05 32.07 -12.75
N LEU A 612 -11.13 32.72 -12.30
CA LEU A 612 -11.18 34.19 -12.28
C LEU A 612 -10.30 34.77 -11.18
N ILE A 613 -10.28 34.13 -10.00
CA ILE A 613 -9.40 34.52 -8.88
C ILE A 613 -7.93 34.39 -9.31
N GLY A 614 -7.56 33.28 -9.95
CA GLY A 614 -6.22 33.05 -10.49
C GLY A 614 -5.84 34.06 -11.57
N ALA A 615 -6.76 34.41 -12.47
CA ALA A 615 -6.53 35.45 -13.47
C ALA A 615 -6.34 36.85 -12.84
N PHE A 616 -7.04 37.14 -11.74
CA PHE A 616 -7.02 38.45 -11.08
C PHE A 616 -5.82 38.65 -10.14
N LEU A 617 -5.44 37.63 -9.34
CA LEU A 617 -4.40 37.74 -8.30
C LEU A 617 -3.04 38.33 -8.76
N PRO A 618 -2.54 38.08 -9.98
CA PRO A 618 -1.32 38.74 -10.48
C PRO A 618 -1.47 40.26 -10.71
N VAL A 619 -2.69 40.77 -10.92
CA VAL A 619 -2.94 42.17 -11.29
C VAL A 619 -2.60 43.13 -10.14
N PRO A 620 -3.07 42.96 -8.88
CA PRO A 620 -2.65 43.80 -7.76
C PRO A 620 -1.14 43.80 -7.53
N VAL A 621 -0.48 42.64 -7.64
CA VAL A 621 0.97 42.51 -7.47
C VAL A 621 1.72 43.30 -8.54
N TRP A 622 1.27 43.21 -9.79
CA TRP A 622 1.82 43.98 -10.89
C TRP A 622 1.63 45.48 -10.71
N ILE A 623 0.43 45.94 -10.32
CA ILE A 623 0.15 47.35 -10.04
C ILE A 623 1.08 47.86 -8.92
N MET A 624 1.21 47.12 -7.80
CA MET A 624 2.13 47.49 -6.72
C MET A 624 3.59 47.54 -7.19
N SER A 625 4.01 46.64 -8.08
CA SER A 625 5.36 46.66 -8.68
C SER A 625 5.64 47.91 -9.54
N LYS A 626 4.59 48.54 -10.10
CA LYS A 626 4.70 49.78 -10.88
C LYS A 626 4.59 51.04 -10.00
N ILE A 627 3.80 51.00 -8.94
CA ILE A 627 3.68 52.10 -7.97
C ILE A 627 4.94 52.23 -7.09
N PHE A 628 5.55 51.10 -6.70
CA PHE A 628 6.70 51.07 -5.80
C PHE A 628 7.96 50.45 -6.46
N PRO A 629 8.51 51.04 -7.54
CA PRO A 629 9.63 50.46 -8.29
C PRO A 629 10.93 50.33 -7.46
N GLU A 630 11.07 51.11 -6.38
CA GLU A 630 12.18 50.99 -5.43
C GLU A 630 12.15 49.67 -4.64
N LYS A 631 10.97 49.10 -4.42
CA LYS A 631 10.77 47.89 -3.59
C LYS A 631 10.97 46.64 -4.45
N LYS A 632 12.24 46.35 -4.77
CA LYS A 632 12.68 45.22 -5.62
C LYS A 632 12.17 43.82 -5.23
N TRP A 633 11.58 43.65 -4.04
CA TRP A 633 10.98 42.38 -3.61
C TRP A 633 9.55 42.17 -4.14
N ILE A 634 8.79 43.24 -4.46
CA ILE A 634 7.41 43.12 -4.95
C ILE A 634 7.34 42.40 -6.31
N PRO A 635 8.21 42.69 -7.31
CA PRO A 635 8.25 41.91 -8.56
C PRO A 635 8.60 40.42 -8.39
N LEU A 636 9.14 40.02 -7.23
CA LEU A 636 9.53 38.63 -6.94
C LEU A 636 8.36 37.80 -6.37
N ILE A 637 7.19 38.42 -6.13
CA ILE A 637 5.96 37.73 -5.75
C ILE A 637 5.36 37.08 -6.99
N ASN A 638 5.48 35.75 -7.07
CA ASN A 638 5.07 34.95 -8.21
C ASN A 638 3.82 34.14 -7.83
N ILE A 639 2.64 34.72 -8.12
CA ILE A 639 1.33 34.09 -7.86
C ILE A 639 1.23 32.66 -8.45
N PRO A 640 1.68 32.38 -9.69
CA PRO A 640 1.77 31.01 -10.20
C PRO A 640 2.51 30.06 -9.26
N VAL A 641 3.69 30.46 -8.76
CA VAL A 641 4.49 29.64 -7.83
C VAL A 641 3.86 29.54 -6.45
N ILE A 642 3.16 30.57 -5.96
CA ILE A 642 2.34 30.48 -4.73
C ILE A 642 1.23 29.44 -4.91
N SER A 643 0.49 29.46 -6.02
CA SER A 643 -0.51 28.42 -6.35
C SER A 643 0.10 27.06 -6.74
N TYR A 644 1.43 26.97 -6.82
CA TYR A 644 2.19 25.73 -6.99
C TYR A 644 2.62 25.11 -5.65
N GLY A 645 2.61 25.85 -4.54
CA GLY A 645 2.95 25.32 -3.20
C GLY A 645 2.02 24.23 -2.66
N PHE A 646 0.92 23.95 -3.36
CA PHE A 646 -0.03 22.86 -3.11
C PHE A 646 -0.06 21.82 -4.25
N ALA A 647 0.77 22.01 -5.30
CA ALA A 647 0.76 21.16 -6.48
C ALA A 647 1.31 19.76 -6.19
N GLY A 648 0.75 18.77 -6.88
CA GLY A 648 1.18 17.37 -6.76
C GLY A 648 0.64 16.64 -5.53
N MET A 649 -0.21 17.26 -4.70
CA MET A 649 -0.89 16.60 -3.58
C MET A 649 -2.31 16.17 -3.96
N PRO A 650 -2.67 14.88 -3.82
CA PRO A 650 -1.79 13.71 -3.77
C PRO A 650 -1.13 13.42 -5.15
N PRO A 651 -0.09 12.57 -5.24
CA PRO A 651 0.46 11.67 -4.22
C PRO A 651 1.56 12.28 -3.32
N ALA A 652 2.02 13.52 -3.56
CA ALA A 652 2.95 14.19 -2.66
C ALA A 652 2.32 14.40 -1.28
N THR A 653 3.07 14.17 -0.21
CA THR A 653 2.60 14.40 1.16
C THR A 653 3.11 15.74 1.70
N PRO A 654 2.42 16.36 2.66
CA PRO A 654 2.83 17.67 3.19
C PRO A 654 4.24 17.71 3.75
N THR A 655 4.71 16.60 4.35
CA THR A 655 6.08 16.49 4.87
C THR A 655 7.15 16.53 3.78
N ASN A 656 6.87 16.08 2.54
CA ASN A 656 7.82 16.25 1.43
C ASN A 656 8.07 17.75 1.16
N ILE A 657 7.00 18.55 1.01
CA ILE A 657 7.13 20.00 0.76
C ILE A 657 7.68 20.72 1.99
N ALA A 658 7.18 20.44 3.19
CA ALA A 658 7.66 21.07 4.42
C ALA A 658 9.17 20.89 4.62
N SER A 659 9.68 19.68 4.38
CA SER A 659 11.12 19.39 4.50
C SER A 659 11.93 20.02 3.36
N TRP A 660 11.40 20.03 2.14
CA TRP A 660 11.99 20.76 1.00
C TRP A 660 12.14 22.26 1.29
N LEU A 661 11.13 22.89 1.92
CA LEU A 661 11.16 24.29 2.34
C LEU A 661 12.24 24.53 3.42
N VAL A 662 12.33 23.66 4.43
CA VAL A 662 13.34 23.75 5.50
C VAL A 662 14.76 23.58 4.95
N THR A 663 15.01 22.53 4.16
CA THR A 663 16.32 22.32 3.52
C THR A 663 16.68 23.48 2.59
N GLY A 664 15.72 23.96 1.79
CA GLY A 664 15.90 25.12 0.92
C GLY A 664 16.24 26.40 1.68
N MET A 665 15.62 26.63 2.84
CA MET A 665 15.92 27.77 3.72
C MET A 665 17.33 27.66 4.32
N ILE A 666 17.73 26.48 4.79
CA ILE A 666 19.08 26.25 5.34
C ILE A 666 20.14 26.58 4.29
N PHE A 667 20.05 26.01 3.09
CA PHE A 667 21.10 26.17 2.09
C PHE A 667 21.03 27.50 1.32
N ASN A 668 19.86 27.93 0.84
CA ASN A 668 19.74 29.10 -0.03
C ASN A 668 19.47 30.43 0.69
N TYR A 669 19.12 30.40 1.98
CA TYR A 669 19.09 31.62 2.80
C TYR A 669 20.26 31.67 3.78
N PHE A 670 20.36 30.72 4.73
CA PHE A 670 21.39 30.81 5.77
C PHE A 670 22.81 30.58 5.22
N VAL A 671 23.07 29.45 4.56
CA VAL A 671 24.42 29.14 4.05
C VAL A 671 24.84 30.13 2.96
N PHE A 672 23.93 30.51 2.05
CA PHE A 672 24.18 31.56 1.05
C PHE A 672 24.58 32.91 1.69
N LYS A 673 23.86 33.36 2.74
CA LYS A 673 24.09 34.65 3.39
C LYS A 673 25.34 34.69 4.28
N TYR A 674 25.58 33.63 5.07
CA TYR A 674 26.65 33.62 6.07
C TYR A 674 27.94 32.92 5.60
N ARG A 675 27.88 32.09 4.55
CA ARG A 675 29.01 31.29 4.03
C ARG A 675 29.04 31.27 2.50
N LYS A 676 28.86 32.44 1.86
CA LYS A 676 28.74 32.60 0.40
C LYS A 676 29.81 31.85 -0.41
N GLN A 677 31.09 31.96 -0.05
CA GLN A 677 32.20 31.25 -0.73
C GLN A 677 32.06 29.72 -0.69
N TRP A 678 31.57 29.16 0.44
CA TRP A 678 31.30 27.73 0.55
C TRP A 678 30.13 27.32 -0.34
N TRP A 679 29.05 28.10 -0.33
CA TRP A 679 27.87 27.85 -1.17
C TRP A 679 28.27 27.85 -2.65
N GLN A 680 29.00 28.86 -3.09
CA GLN A 680 29.53 29.01 -4.46
C GLN A 680 30.37 27.81 -4.91
N LYS A 681 31.23 27.28 -4.03
CA LYS A 681 32.13 26.17 -4.39
C LYS A 681 31.45 24.79 -4.31
N TYR A 682 30.53 24.58 -3.37
CA TYR A 682 30.08 23.22 -3.00
C TYR A 682 28.57 22.98 -3.05
N ASN A 683 27.68 23.98 -3.03
CA ASN A 683 26.23 23.74 -2.88
C ASN A 683 25.64 22.88 -4.01
N TYR A 684 25.93 23.25 -5.26
CA TYR A 684 25.49 22.47 -6.43
C TYR A 684 26.12 21.08 -6.50
N ILE A 685 27.34 20.92 -6.01
CA ILE A 685 28.06 19.65 -5.95
C ILE A 685 27.48 18.74 -4.87
N LEU A 686 27.07 19.31 -3.73
CA LEU A 686 26.37 18.61 -2.66
C LEU A 686 25.05 18.03 -3.17
N SER A 687 24.24 18.84 -3.88
CA SER A 687 23.02 18.32 -4.54
C SER A 687 23.34 17.12 -5.44
N ALA A 688 24.28 17.29 -6.38
CA ALA A 688 24.65 16.24 -7.32
C ALA A 688 25.19 14.97 -6.63
N ALA A 689 25.90 15.11 -5.50
CA ALA A 689 26.40 13.98 -4.71
C ALA A 689 25.29 13.25 -3.95
N LEU A 690 24.31 13.99 -3.41
CA LEU A 690 23.14 13.41 -2.73
C LEU A 690 22.21 12.71 -3.72
N ASP A 691 21.92 13.35 -4.86
CA ASP A 691 21.11 12.81 -5.96
C ASP A 691 21.74 11.51 -6.52
N ALA A 692 23.07 11.50 -6.70
CA ALA A 692 23.78 10.32 -7.20
C ALA A 692 23.91 9.20 -6.16
N GLY A 693 24.25 9.53 -4.90
CA GLY A 693 24.45 8.54 -3.84
C GLY A 693 23.17 7.77 -3.51
N THR A 694 22.05 8.50 -3.39
CA THR A 694 20.71 7.89 -3.24
C THR A 694 20.36 7.01 -4.45
N ALA A 695 20.56 7.48 -5.68
CA ALA A 695 20.26 6.69 -6.89
C ALA A 695 21.09 5.39 -6.96
N PHE A 696 22.40 5.44 -6.69
CA PHE A 696 23.25 4.24 -6.71
C PHE A 696 22.86 3.23 -5.63
N MET A 697 22.56 3.68 -4.40
CA MET A 697 22.12 2.77 -3.34
C MET A 697 20.70 2.23 -3.60
N GLY A 698 19.77 3.04 -4.13
CA GLY A 698 18.43 2.59 -4.49
C GLY A 698 18.45 1.47 -5.53
N VAL A 699 19.28 1.59 -6.57
CA VAL A 699 19.49 0.52 -7.56
C VAL A 699 20.12 -0.72 -6.92
N LEU A 700 21.07 -0.57 -5.99
CA LEU A 700 21.69 -1.70 -5.30
C LEU A 700 20.72 -2.43 -4.37
N LEU A 701 19.99 -1.71 -3.50
CA LEU A 701 18.96 -2.26 -2.60
C LEU A 701 17.88 -3.00 -3.39
N PHE A 702 17.50 -2.45 -4.54
CA PHE A 702 16.56 -3.11 -5.43
C PHE A 702 17.07 -4.50 -5.87
N PHE A 703 18.22 -4.55 -6.54
CA PHE A 703 18.73 -5.80 -7.13
C PHE A 703 19.22 -6.80 -6.09
N ALA A 704 19.72 -6.34 -4.93
CA ALA A 704 20.29 -7.22 -3.91
C ALA A 704 19.25 -7.76 -2.90
N LEU A 705 18.10 -7.10 -2.72
CA LEU A 705 17.15 -7.40 -1.63
C LEU A 705 15.69 -7.38 -2.10
N GLN A 706 15.22 -6.25 -2.63
CA GLN A 706 13.79 -6.08 -3.00
C GLN A 706 13.37 -6.93 -4.21
N ASN A 707 14.32 -7.39 -5.04
CA ASN A 707 14.05 -8.30 -6.15
C ASN A 707 13.84 -9.74 -5.67
N GLU A 708 14.58 -10.16 -4.65
CA GLU A 708 14.51 -11.50 -4.04
C GLU A 708 13.39 -11.63 -2.99
N GLY A 709 12.47 -10.66 -2.93
CA GLY A 709 11.38 -10.62 -1.94
C GLY A 709 11.82 -10.35 -0.49
N VAL A 710 13.12 -10.16 -0.25
CA VAL A 710 13.68 -9.98 1.10
C VAL A 710 13.30 -8.60 1.63
N ASN A 711 12.31 -8.59 2.54
CA ASN A 711 11.80 -7.38 3.19
C ASN A 711 11.89 -7.51 4.72
N LEU A 712 12.40 -6.47 5.40
CA LEU A 712 12.51 -6.45 6.86
C LEU A 712 11.18 -6.07 7.52
N LYS A 713 10.45 -7.06 8.07
CA LYS A 713 9.25 -6.82 8.87
C LYS A 713 9.63 -6.46 10.33
N TRP A 714 9.74 -5.17 10.65
CA TRP A 714 10.00 -4.67 12.02
C TRP A 714 9.50 -3.23 12.24
N TRP A 715 9.59 -2.69 13.46
CA TRP A 715 9.02 -1.38 13.85
C TRP A 715 9.39 -0.22 12.91
N GLY A 716 10.66 -0.10 12.52
CA GLY A 716 11.12 0.98 11.63
C GLY A 716 10.74 0.81 10.15
N ALA A 717 10.11 -0.31 9.76
CA ALA A 717 9.70 -0.61 8.40
C ALA A 717 8.34 -0.03 8.00
N LYS A 718 7.44 0.24 8.97
CA LYS A 718 6.20 0.99 8.68
C LYS A 718 6.56 2.48 8.47
N PRO A 719 6.22 3.09 7.32
CA PRO A 719 6.74 4.41 6.94
C PRO A 719 6.17 5.56 7.79
N ASP A 720 4.98 5.39 8.36
CA ASP A 720 4.38 6.34 9.31
C ASP A 720 3.64 5.59 10.42
N HIS A 721 3.69 6.10 11.65
CA HIS A 721 3.08 5.49 12.85
C HIS A 721 1.87 6.31 13.32
N CYS A 722 0.99 6.64 12.37
CA CYS A 722 -0.21 7.46 12.58
C CYS A 722 -1.49 6.76 12.10
N PRO A 723 -1.95 5.70 12.80
CA PRO A 723 -3.10 4.89 12.38
C PRO A 723 -4.39 5.68 12.10
N LEU A 724 -4.64 6.70 12.92
CA LEU A 724 -5.91 7.41 12.99
C LEU A 724 -5.98 8.60 12.02
N ALA A 725 -4.90 8.89 11.30
CA ALA A 725 -4.84 10.02 10.37
C ALA A 725 -5.79 9.86 9.16
N THR A 726 -6.03 8.62 8.73
CA THR A 726 -6.97 8.28 7.65
C THR A 726 -8.44 8.26 8.08
N CYS A 727 -8.74 8.38 9.38
CA CYS A 727 -10.10 8.30 9.89
C CYS A 727 -10.90 9.57 9.58
N PRO A 728 -12.11 9.48 8.99
CA PRO A 728 -13.07 10.58 8.94
C PRO A 728 -13.44 11.07 10.35
N THR A 729 -13.94 12.30 10.46
CA THR A 729 -14.42 12.87 11.72
C THR A 729 -15.94 12.82 11.88
N ALA A 730 -16.68 12.41 10.86
CA ALA A 730 -18.11 12.09 10.95
C ALA A 730 -18.32 10.70 11.60
N THR A 731 -19.34 10.59 12.45
CA THR A 731 -19.66 9.34 13.15
C THR A 731 -20.36 8.33 12.24
N GLY A 732 -20.12 7.03 12.48
CA GLY A 732 -20.81 5.93 11.79
C GLY A 732 -20.25 5.52 10.43
N ILE A 733 -19.14 6.10 9.98
CA ILE A 733 -18.49 5.73 8.71
C ILE A 733 -17.34 4.76 8.99
N ASN A 734 -17.52 3.50 8.62
CA ASN A 734 -16.46 2.49 8.67
C ASN A 734 -15.59 2.60 7.41
N VAL A 735 -14.31 2.94 7.58
CA VAL A 735 -13.31 2.90 6.49
C VAL A 735 -12.86 1.45 6.32
N THR A 736 -12.78 0.92 5.11
CA THR A 736 -12.28 -0.44 4.86
C THR A 736 -10.81 -0.62 5.28
N ASP A 737 -10.00 0.44 5.15
CA ASP A 737 -8.64 0.46 5.72
C ASP A 737 -8.62 0.37 7.27
N MET A 738 -9.72 0.72 7.97
CA MET A 738 -9.87 0.41 9.41
C MET A 738 -10.09 -1.08 9.69
N ASN A 739 -10.33 -1.97 8.73
CA ASN A 739 -10.28 -3.41 9.07
C ASN A 739 -8.82 -3.87 9.15
N ASN A 740 -7.98 -3.45 8.20
CA ASN A 740 -6.53 -3.68 8.24
C ASN A 740 -5.83 -2.86 9.35
N PHE A 741 -6.42 -1.74 9.81
CA PHE A 741 -5.89 -0.91 10.90
C PHE A 741 -6.60 -1.05 12.26
N ALA A 742 -7.81 -1.57 12.34
CA ALA A 742 -8.27 -2.25 13.56
C ALA A 742 -7.53 -3.57 13.74
N GLY A 743 -6.91 -4.14 12.69
CA GLY A 743 -5.84 -5.13 12.76
C GLY A 743 -4.41 -4.57 12.94
N SER A 744 -4.16 -3.25 12.84
CA SER A 744 -2.80 -2.64 12.95
C SER A 744 -2.58 -1.62 14.09
N ILE A 745 -3.64 -1.05 14.69
CA ILE A 745 -3.63 -0.54 16.08
C ILE A 745 -3.64 -1.76 16.99
N ALA A 746 -4.39 -2.79 16.59
CA ALA A 746 -4.19 -4.13 17.08
C ALA A 746 -2.78 -4.65 16.70
N SER A 747 -2.14 -4.45 15.54
CA SER A 747 -0.67 -4.69 15.41
C SER A 747 0.24 -3.72 16.24
N SER A 748 -0.29 -3.05 17.27
CA SER A 748 0.47 -2.52 18.42
C SER A 748 0.04 -3.10 19.78
N SER A 749 -0.92 -4.03 19.82
CA SER A 749 -1.51 -4.71 21.01
C SER A 749 -2.26 -6.07 20.78
N SER A 750 -2.29 -6.66 19.57
CA SER A 750 -3.12 -7.80 19.06
C SER A 750 -3.05 -7.91 17.50
N ASP A 751 -2.22 -8.75 16.89
CA ASP A 751 -2.35 -9.01 15.43
C ASP A 751 -3.64 -9.81 15.12
N ASP A 752 -4.31 -9.56 13.97
CA ASP A 752 -5.49 -10.34 13.51
C ASP A 752 -5.38 -10.74 12.01
N ASP A 753 -5.37 -12.07 11.82
CA ASP A 753 -5.52 -12.98 10.67
C ASP A 753 -5.72 -12.49 9.21
N SER A 754 -4.83 -13.00 8.35
CA SER A 754 -5.08 -13.43 6.96
C SER A 754 -4.96 -14.96 6.83
N SER A 755 -6.11 -15.62 6.71
CA SER A 755 -6.36 -16.96 7.28
C SER A 755 -5.83 -18.20 6.53
N ASP A 756 -4.76 -18.12 5.73
CA ASP A 756 -4.14 -19.29 5.08
C ASP A 756 -2.61 -19.36 5.24
N GLU A 757 -1.89 -18.22 5.26
CA GLU A 757 -0.47 -18.21 5.67
C GLU A 757 -0.29 -18.02 7.18
N ASP A 758 -1.24 -17.38 7.86
CA ASP A 758 -1.13 -17.16 9.30
C ASP A 758 -1.28 -18.45 10.09
N ASP A 759 -1.99 -19.48 9.64
CA ASP A 759 -1.98 -20.76 10.38
C ASP A 759 -0.58 -21.41 10.34
N LEU A 760 0.22 -21.17 9.28
CA LEU A 760 1.63 -21.58 9.19
C LEU A 760 2.56 -20.66 9.99
N MET A 761 2.39 -19.33 9.92
CA MET A 761 3.24 -18.38 10.65
C MET A 761 2.95 -18.38 12.16
N LEU A 762 1.69 -18.56 12.56
CA LEU A 762 1.26 -18.78 13.94
C LEU A 762 1.63 -20.19 14.40
N HIS A 763 1.63 -21.24 13.56
CA HIS A 763 2.30 -22.51 13.91
C HIS A 763 3.80 -22.32 14.10
N THR A 764 4.47 -21.49 13.30
CA THR A 764 5.91 -21.27 13.34
C THR A 764 6.32 -20.43 14.56
N LEU A 765 5.58 -19.36 14.86
CA LEU A 765 5.76 -18.56 16.08
C LEU A 765 5.30 -19.30 17.34
N SER A 766 4.22 -20.10 17.27
CA SER A 766 3.80 -20.99 18.36
C SER A 766 4.83 -22.11 18.57
N SER A 767 5.43 -22.66 17.52
CA SER A 767 6.50 -23.66 17.63
C SER A 767 7.82 -23.04 18.12
N ALA A 768 8.14 -21.80 17.77
CA ALA A 768 9.29 -21.05 18.30
C ALA A 768 9.06 -20.62 19.76
N ALA A 769 7.83 -20.28 20.15
CA ALA A 769 7.44 -20.00 21.53
C ALA A 769 7.36 -21.28 22.37
N ARG A 770 6.83 -22.39 21.83
CA ARG A 770 6.91 -23.74 22.42
C ARG A 770 8.37 -24.12 22.59
N ASN A 771 9.23 -23.95 21.58
CA ASN A 771 10.65 -24.23 21.69
C ASN A 771 11.33 -23.33 22.73
N ARG A 772 10.97 -22.04 22.87
CA ARG A 772 11.50 -21.17 23.92
C ARG A 772 10.96 -21.46 25.32
N VAL A 773 9.73 -21.95 25.47
CA VAL A 773 9.11 -22.34 26.75
C VAL A 773 9.52 -23.75 27.17
N GLN A 774 9.69 -24.66 26.21
CA GLN A 774 10.30 -25.97 26.40
C GLN A 774 11.79 -25.80 26.72
N GLN A 775 12.51 -24.92 26.01
CA GLN A 775 13.81 -24.42 26.44
C GLN A 775 13.75 -23.63 27.76
N ARG A 776 12.63 -23.19 28.31
CA ARG A 776 12.57 -22.58 29.66
C ARG A 776 12.29 -23.62 30.76
N GLY A 777 11.56 -24.69 30.44
CA GLY A 777 11.45 -25.89 31.26
C GLY A 777 12.70 -26.78 31.23
N GLU A 778 13.51 -26.68 30.16
CA GLU A 778 14.79 -27.36 30.00
C GLU A 778 15.98 -26.46 30.39
N SER A 779 15.88 -25.13 30.17
CA SER A 779 16.79 -24.11 30.74
C SER A 779 16.34 -23.62 32.11
N SER A 780 15.93 -24.56 32.97
CA SER A 780 16.69 -24.62 34.22
C SER A 780 18.12 -25.07 33.89
N ASN A 781 18.92 -24.13 33.36
CA ASN A 781 20.36 -24.06 33.63
C ASN A 781 20.52 -23.72 35.11
N THR A 782 20.01 -24.63 35.94
CA THR A 782 20.59 -24.90 37.23
C THR A 782 22.05 -25.17 36.93
N GLU A 783 22.93 -24.51 37.68
CA GLU A 783 24.18 -25.13 38.14
C GLU A 783 23.93 -26.63 38.37
N LYS A 784 24.88 -27.52 38.07
CA LYS A 784 24.69 -28.98 38.23
C LYS A 784 24.40 -29.37 39.70
N ARG A 785 23.18 -29.13 40.17
CA ARG A 785 22.66 -29.59 41.45
C ARG A 785 22.56 -31.09 41.33
N HIS A 786 23.36 -31.76 42.15
CA HIS A 786 23.38 -33.20 42.28
C HIS A 786 21.94 -33.69 42.43
N ARG A 787 21.39 -34.36 41.41
CA ARG A 787 19.97 -34.75 41.40
C ARG A 787 19.78 -35.88 42.40
N ILE A 788 19.31 -35.55 43.61
CA ILE A 788 19.08 -36.53 44.67
C ILE A 788 18.07 -37.56 44.16
N SER A 789 18.52 -38.81 44.02
CA SER A 789 17.70 -39.91 43.52
C SER A 789 16.83 -40.47 44.63
N ILE A 790 15.63 -39.91 44.80
CA ILE A 790 14.62 -40.47 45.71
C ILE A 790 14.23 -41.88 45.24
N VAL A 791 14.56 -42.89 46.04
CA VAL A 791 14.21 -44.29 45.78
C VAL A 791 12.73 -44.48 46.06
N ARG A 792 11.93 -44.44 44.99
CA ARG A 792 10.50 -44.76 45.03
C ARG A 792 10.31 -46.27 44.85
N ASP A 793 9.57 -46.87 45.77
CA ASP A 793 9.04 -48.21 45.61
C ASP A 793 7.76 -48.14 44.77
N ARG A 794 7.71 -48.91 43.70
CA ARG A 794 6.63 -48.92 42.71
C ARG A 794 5.80 -50.20 42.76
N MET A 795 6.33 -51.26 43.40
CA MET A 795 5.72 -52.58 43.40
C MET A 795 4.68 -52.68 44.51
N THR A 796 5.09 -52.36 45.74
CA THR A 796 4.16 -52.25 46.89
C THR A 796 3.02 -51.26 46.61
N THR A 797 3.29 -50.17 45.87
CA THR A 797 2.27 -49.21 45.44
C THR A 797 1.34 -49.73 44.34
N HIS A 798 1.77 -50.68 43.51
CA HIS A 798 0.87 -51.38 42.59
C HIS A 798 -0.06 -52.30 43.38
N GLU A 799 0.49 -53.02 44.36
CA GLU A 799 -0.26 -53.91 45.24
C GLU A 799 -1.31 -53.15 46.07
N PHE A 800 -0.95 -52.00 46.68
CA PHE A 800 -1.92 -51.12 47.34
C PHE A 800 -2.99 -50.59 46.39
N LEU A 801 -2.64 -50.13 45.18
CA LEU A 801 -3.63 -49.66 44.22
C LEU A 801 -4.61 -50.77 43.81
N VAL A 802 -4.11 -52.01 43.66
CA VAL A 802 -4.94 -53.19 43.35
C VAL A 802 -5.83 -53.54 44.53
N HIS A 803 -5.28 -53.66 45.73
CA HIS A 803 -6.03 -53.90 46.97
C HIS A 803 -7.15 -52.86 47.18
N ASP A 804 -6.85 -51.58 46.99
CA ASP A 804 -7.77 -50.51 47.30
C ASP A 804 -8.96 -50.43 46.33
N TYR A 805 -8.78 -50.79 45.06
CA TYR A 805 -9.76 -50.50 44.00
C TYR A 805 -10.06 -51.63 42.99
N PHE A 806 -9.15 -52.59 42.78
CA PHE A 806 -9.23 -53.57 41.68
C PHE A 806 -9.31 -55.04 42.13
N ALA A 807 -9.03 -55.35 43.39
CA ALA A 807 -9.25 -56.66 43.99
C ALA A 807 -10.75 -57.03 43.99
N PRO A 808 -11.09 -58.34 44.07
CA PRO A 808 -12.47 -58.78 44.28
C PRO A 808 -13.06 -58.16 45.55
N ASP A 809 -12.33 -58.29 46.66
CA ASP A 809 -12.66 -57.72 47.98
C ASP A 809 -11.90 -56.39 48.19
N SER A 810 -12.09 -55.42 47.28
CA SER A 810 -11.35 -54.15 47.35
C SER A 810 -11.79 -53.27 48.52
N LEU A 811 -10.83 -52.58 49.16
CA LEU A 811 -11.09 -51.69 50.32
C LEU A 811 -12.17 -50.64 50.05
N TYR A 812 -12.20 -50.11 48.83
CA TYR A 812 -13.23 -49.19 48.37
C TYR A 812 -14.21 -49.91 47.45
N ASP A 813 -15.50 -49.67 47.67
CA ASP A 813 -16.58 -50.21 46.85
C ASP A 813 -16.66 -49.55 45.45
N LEU A 814 -17.55 -50.05 44.61
CA LEU A 814 -17.77 -49.53 43.25
C LEU A 814 -18.30 -48.08 43.23
N SER A 815 -18.97 -47.62 44.29
CA SER A 815 -19.43 -46.23 44.39
C SER A 815 -18.25 -45.32 44.65
N LYS A 816 -17.39 -45.65 45.63
CA LYS A 816 -16.16 -44.94 45.93
C LYS A 816 -15.16 -45.00 44.78
N PHE A 817 -15.12 -46.09 44.01
CA PHE A 817 -14.38 -46.12 42.75
C PHE A 817 -14.89 -45.04 41.77
N LYS A 818 -16.20 -44.97 41.55
CA LYS A 818 -16.83 -43.99 40.64
C LYS A 818 -16.62 -42.55 41.10
N ASP A 819 -16.68 -42.30 42.42
CA ASP A 819 -16.34 -41.00 43.04
C ASP A 819 -14.86 -40.61 42.87
N ARG A 820 -13.95 -41.59 42.72
CA ARG A 820 -12.49 -41.41 42.69
C ARG A 820 -11.88 -41.29 41.31
N PHE A 821 -12.52 -41.86 40.29
CA PHE A 821 -12.06 -41.86 38.91
C PHE A 821 -13.07 -41.28 37.91
N CYS A 822 -14.27 -40.89 38.36
CA CYS A 822 -15.38 -40.35 37.57
C CYS A 822 -15.96 -41.28 36.49
N ILE A 823 -15.44 -42.50 36.36
CA ILE A 823 -15.89 -43.61 35.50
C ILE A 823 -16.13 -44.87 36.32
N SER A 824 -16.89 -45.83 35.79
CA SER A 824 -17.06 -47.14 36.43
C SER A 824 -15.76 -47.96 36.41
N ARG A 825 -15.63 -48.94 37.32
CA ARG A 825 -14.50 -49.89 37.32
C ARG A 825 -14.46 -50.71 36.02
N LYS A 826 -15.61 -51.02 35.43
CA LYS A 826 -15.75 -51.73 34.14
C LYS A 826 -15.16 -50.89 33.00
N LEU A 827 -15.57 -49.62 32.89
CA LEU A 827 -15.08 -48.70 31.87
C LEU A 827 -13.59 -48.37 32.04
N PHE A 828 -13.12 -48.21 33.29
CA PHE A 828 -11.69 -48.06 33.59
C PHE A 828 -10.89 -49.25 33.06
N LEU A 829 -11.30 -50.48 33.39
CA LEU A 829 -10.58 -51.68 32.99
C LEU A 829 -10.62 -51.91 31.48
N ARG A 830 -11.72 -51.55 30.80
CA ARG A 830 -11.79 -51.53 29.33
C ARG A 830 -10.72 -50.60 28.75
N ILE A 831 -10.71 -49.33 29.15
CA ILE A 831 -9.74 -48.34 28.66
C ILE A 831 -8.31 -48.77 29.00
N ALA A 832 -8.04 -49.21 30.23
CA ALA A 832 -6.71 -49.66 30.63
C ALA A 832 -6.21 -50.84 29.77
N LYS A 833 -7.07 -51.83 29.52
CA LYS A 833 -6.74 -53.00 28.68
C LYS A 833 -6.52 -52.62 27.22
N ASP A 834 -7.39 -51.78 26.66
CA ASP A 834 -7.26 -51.29 25.28
C ASP A 834 -5.97 -50.47 25.12
N LEU A 835 -5.60 -49.66 26.12
CA LEU A 835 -4.33 -48.92 26.13
C LEU A 835 -3.09 -49.81 26.28
N GLU A 836 -3.15 -50.84 27.12
CA GLU A 836 -2.03 -51.79 27.31
C GLU A 836 -1.77 -52.65 26.05
N ASN A 837 -2.84 -53.11 25.38
CA ASN A 837 -2.70 -53.91 24.18
C ASN A 837 -2.08 -53.12 23.01
N ASN A 838 -2.44 -51.84 22.85
CA ASN A 838 -2.09 -51.06 21.66
C ASN A 838 -0.88 -50.13 21.86
N TYR A 839 -0.60 -49.65 23.08
CA TYR A 839 0.42 -48.61 23.31
C TYR A 839 1.50 -49.03 24.30
N ALA A 840 2.73 -49.14 23.79
CA ALA A 840 3.90 -49.55 24.57
C ALA A 840 4.15 -48.68 25.82
N PHE A 841 3.72 -47.42 25.87
CA PHE A 841 3.84 -46.60 27.09
C PHE A 841 3.04 -47.19 28.26
N PHE A 842 1.84 -47.72 28.00
CA PHE A 842 0.96 -48.25 29.05
C PHE A 842 1.40 -49.64 29.52
N GLN A 843 1.94 -50.46 28.62
CA GLN A 843 2.56 -51.77 28.93
C GLN A 843 3.57 -51.70 30.09
N LEU A 844 3.60 -52.77 30.89
CA LEU A 844 4.61 -52.96 31.92
C LEU A 844 5.98 -53.22 31.26
N ARG A 845 6.98 -52.38 31.56
CA ARG A 845 8.35 -52.51 31.05
C ARG A 845 9.38 -52.53 32.19
N TRP A 846 10.55 -53.07 31.91
CA TRP A 846 11.70 -53.12 32.81
C TRP A 846 12.77 -52.13 32.33
N ASP A 847 13.47 -51.45 33.24
CA ASP A 847 14.61 -50.59 32.88
C ASP A 847 15.88 -51.42 32.61
N ALA A 848 16.89 -50.79 32.00
CA ALA A 848 18.17 -51.45 31.67
C ALA A 848 19.00 -51.93 32.88
N ARG A 849 18.50 -51.72 34.12
CA ARG A 849 19.08 -52.22 35.37
C ARG A 849 18.19 -53.28 36.03
N GLY A 850 17.19 -53.80 35.31
CA GLY A 850 16.26 -54.81 35.81
C GLY A 850 15.24 -54.28 36.83
N LYS A 851 15.00 -52.96 36.92
CA LYS A 851 13.96 -52.41 37.80
C LYS A 851 12.61 -52.32 37.07
N ARG A 852 11.57 -52.87 37.69
CA ARG A 852 10.18 -52.82 37.19
C ARG A 852 9.68 -51.37 37.05
N GLY A 853 9.08 -51.07 35.90
CA GLY A 853 8.38 -49.81 35.64
C GLY A 853 6.99 -49.76 36.29
N PHE A 854 6.28 -48.64 36.10
CA PHE A 854 4.89 -48.53 36.53
C PHE A 854 3.98 -49.44 35.68
N SER A 855 2.95 -50.01 36.32
CA SER A 855 1.88 -50.78 35.67
C SER A 855 0.89 -49.91 34.90
N THR A 856 0.12 -50.52 33.99
CA THR A 856 -1.02 -49.91 33.29
C THR A 856 -1.99 -49.24 34.25
N LEU A 857 -2.39 -49.95 35.32
CA LEU A 857 -3.33 -49.44 36.33
C LEU A 857 -2.80 -48.19 37.03
N GLN A 858 -1.52 -48.15 37.39
CA GLN A 858 -0.89 -46.97 38.01
C GLN A 858 -0.87 -45.76 37.05
N LYS A 859 -0.59 -45.97 35.76
CA LYS A 859 -0.57 -44.90 34.75
C LYS A 859 -1.97 -44.35 34.49
N CYS A 860 -2.96 -45.23 34.31
CA CYS A 860 -4.35 -44.84 34.10
C CYS A 860 -4.95 -44.17 35.36
N ALA A 861 -4.62 -44.66 36.56
CA ALA A 861 -5.04 -44.05 37.81
C ALA A 861 -4.42 -42.66 38.03
N ALA A 862 -3.14 -42.47 37.68
CA ALA A 862 -2.50 -41.16 37.71
C ALA A 862 -3.19 -40.16 36.76
N ALA A 863 -3.48 -40.59 35.53
CA ALA A 863 -4.18 -39.78 34.53
C ALA A 863 -5.60 -39.40 34.98
N LEU A 864 -6.43 -40.38 35.32
CA LEU A 864 -7.84 -40.16 35.66
C LEU A 864 -8.03 -39.37 36.95
N ARG A 865 -7.13 -39.49 37.95
CA ARG A 865 -7.20 -38.65 39.17
C ARG A 865 -6.86 -37.18 38.87
N GLN A 866 -5.93 -36.91 37.96
CA GLN A 866 -5.65 -35.55 37.49
C GLN A 866 -6.85 -34.97 36.71
N LEU A 867 -7.49 -35.75 35.83
CA LEU A 867 -8.70 -35.33 35.10
C LEU A 867 -9.90 -35.08 36.05
N ALA A 868 -10.16 -36.02 36.96
CA ALA A 868 -11.28 -35.99 37.91
C ALA A 868 -11.19 -34.80 38.87
N TYR A 869 -10.03 -34.62 39.51
CA TYR A 869 -9.88 -33.66 40.60
C TYR A 869 -9.13 -32.37 40.23
N GLY A 870 -8.51 -32.28 39.05
CA GLY A 870 -7.69 -31.12 38.68
C GLY A 870 -6.43 -30.95 39.56
N ILE A 871 -6.01 -32.01 40.26
CA ILE A 871 -4.84 -31.98 41.15
C ILE A 871 -3.54 -31.77 40.37
N ALA A 872 -2.58 -31.13 41.03
CA ALA A 872 -1.22 -31.02 40.50
C ALA A 872 -0.55 -32.42 40.45
N ALA A 873 0.34 -32.61 39.47
CA ALA A 873 0.87 -33.94 39.16
C ALA A 873 1.87 -34.46 40.21
N ASP A 874 2.48 -33.56 40.99
CA ASP A 874 3.33 -33.85 42.15
C ASP A 874 2.58 -34.59 43.27
N ALA A 875 1.27 -34.33 43.44
CA ALA A 875 0.41 -35.09 44.35
C ALA A 875 0.31 -36.59 43.99
N SER A 876 0.70 -37.00 42.77
CA SER A 876 0.84 -38.41 42.42
C SER A 876 1.99 -39.10 43.15
N ASP A 877 2.94 -38.36 43.73
CA ASP A 877 4.06 -38.92 44.47
C ASP A 877 3.69 -39.39 45.87
N GLU A 878 2.64 -38.81 46.47
CA GLU A 878 2.16 -39.22 47.80
C GLU A 878 1.60 -40.64 47.78
N TYR A 879 0.64 -40.91 46.88
CA TYR A 879 -0.07 -42.18 46.81
C TYR A 879 0.52 -43.15 45.76
N LEU A 880 0.79 -42.68 44.52
CA LEU A 880 1.25 -43.54 43.43
C LEU A 880 2.78 -43.67 43.33
N LYS A 881 3.53 -43.01 44.24
CA LYS A 881 5.01 -42.97 44.24
C LYS A 881 5.56 -42.63 42.84
N MET A 882 4.89 -41.70 42.18
CA MET A 882 5.13 -41.28 40.81
C MET A 882 5.54 -39.80 40.82
N SER A 883 6.76 -39.51 40.37
CA SER A 883 7.25 -38.12 40.29
C SER A 883 6.39 -37.29 39.33
N GLU A 884 6.18 -36.01 39.65
CA GLU A 884 5.43 -35.00 38.88
C GLU A 884 5.54 -35.17 37.35
N ARG A 885 6.77 -35.19 36.79
CA ARG A 885 7.02 -35.38 35.35
C ARG A 885 6.32 -36.62 34.77
N THR A 886 6.40 -37.75 35.48
CA THR A 886 5.78 -39.02 35.07
C THR A 886 4.26 -38.97 35.23
N GLY A 887 3.75 -38.27 36.26
CA GLY A 887 2.32 -38.02 36.43
C GLY A 887 1.72 -37.22 35.28
N LEU A 888 2.38 -36.12 34.87
CA LEU A 888 2.01 -35.31 33.70
C LEU A 888 2.06 -36.14 32.41
N GLU A 889 3.13 -36.91 32.22
CA GLU A 889 3.31 -37.77 31.04
C GLU A 889 2.21 -38.83 30.92
N CYS A 890 1.82 -39.45 32.05
CA CYS A 890 0.67 -40.36 32.09
C CYS A 890 -0.64 -39.66 31.70
N ALA A 891 -0.91 -38.45 32.22
CA ALA A 891 -2.13 -37.72 31.90
C ALA A 891 -2.22 -37.34 30.41
N TYR A 892 -1.14 -36.80 29.83
CA TYR A 892 -1.15 -36.37 28.43
C TYR A 892 -1.19 -37.55 27.44
N LEU A 893 -0.43 -38.62 27.69
CA LEU A 893 -0.45 -39.81 26.81
C LEU A 893 -1.75 -40.61 26.96
N PHE A 894 -2.36 -40.65 28.15
CA PHE A 894 -3.72 -41.18 28.31
C PHE A 894 -4.70 -40.39 27.45
N CYS A 895 -4.63 -39.05 27.48
CA CYS A 895 -5.51 -38.20 26.68
C CYS A 895 -5.33 -38.43 25.17
N GLU A 896 -4.09 -38.49 24.70
CA GLU A 896 -3.74 -38.70 23.30
C GLU A 896 -4.29 -40.04 22.76
N TYR A 897 -3.98 -41.14 23.44
CA TYR A 897 -4.37 -42.47 22.98
C TYR A 897 -5.86 -42.78 23.17
N VAL A 898 -6.55 -42.12 24.12
CA VAL A 898 -8.02 -42.19 24.23
C VAL A 898 -8.70 -41.50 23.03
N ILE A 899 -8.15 -40.40 22.53
CA ILE A 899 -8.66 -39.74 21.31
C ILE A 899 -8.41 -40.63 20.09
N GLU A 900 -7.18 -41.14 19.94
CA GLU A 900 -6.80 -42.00 18.83
C GLU A 900 -7.67 -43.27 18.74
N PHE A 901 -7.94 -43.91 19.88
CA PHE A 901 -8.67 -45.18 19.93
C PHE A 901 -10.21 -45.02 19.92
N TYR A 902 -10.75 -43.99 20.59
CA TYR A 902 -12.21 -43.85 20.78
C TYR A 902 -12.83 -42.63 20.08
N GLY A 903 -12.03 -41.67 19.57
CA GLY A 903 -12.53 -40.43 18.95
C GLY A 903 -13.45 -40.69 17.76
N ASN A 904 -13.08 -41.60 16.86
CA ASN A 904 -13.87 -41.97 15.68
C ASN A 904 -15.24 -42.61 16.00
N ILE A 905 -15.47 -43.03 17.26
CA ILE A 905 -16.72 -43.62 17.74
C ILE A 905 -17.56 -42.53 18.44
N TYR A 906 -16.96 -41.83 19.41
CA TYR A 906 -17.67 -40.93 20.33
C TYR A 906 -17.69 -39.45 19.94
N LEU A 907 -16.98 -39.08 18.86
CA LEU A 907 -16.98 -37.73 18.25
C LEU A 907 -17.30 -37.78 16.74
N ARG A 908 -17.95 -38.87 16.29
CA ARG A 908 -18.34 -39.05 14.89
C ARG A 908 -19.37 -38.01 14.42
N HIS A 909 -19.40 -37.75 13.12
CA HIS A 909 -20.46 -36.95 12.50
C HIS A 909 -21.83 -37.67 12.64
N PRO A 910 -22.94 -36.92 12.78
CA PRO A 910 -24.28 -37.50 12.83
C PRO A 910 -24.69 -38.05 11.46
N THR A 911 -25.28 -39.24 11.47
CA THR A 911 -25.89 -39.89 10.32
C THR A 911 -27.34 -39.43 10.17
N ARG A 912 -28.01 -39.84 9.09
CA ARG A 912 -29.45 -39.61 8.93
C ARG A 912 -30.25 -40.25 10.07
N ASN A 913 -29.92 -41.47 10.49
CA ASN A 913 -30.60 -42.19 11.57
C ASN A 913 -30.48 -41.45 12.93
N ASP A 914 -29.30 -40.86 13.21
CA ASP A 914 -29.10 -40.06 14.43
C ASP A 914 -29.97 -38.80 14.44
N ILE A 915 -30.11 -38.12 13.29
CA ILE A 915 -30.96 -36.91 13.18
C ILE A 915 -32.44 -37.24 13.39
N GLU A 916 -32.91 -38.40 12.92
CA GLU A 916 -34.28 -38.88 13.15
C GLU A 916 -34.54 -39.09 14.65
N GLN A 917 -33.61 -39.75 15.34
CA GLN A 917 -33.69 -40.00 16.78
C GLN A 917 -33.60 -38.71 17.58
N LEU A 918 -32.80 -37.73 17.15
CA LEU A 918 -32.73 -36.39 17.77
C LEU A 918 -34.05 -35.61 17.61
N TYR A 919 -34.67 -35.63 16.43
CA TYR A 919 -35.98 -34.99 16.23
C TYR A 919 -37.04 -35.61 17.14
N VAL A 920 -37.16 -36.94 17.16
CA VAL A 920 -38.13 -37.63 18.02
C VAL A 920 -37.87 -37.35 19.50
N ALA A 921 -36.62 -37.36 19.93
CA ALA A 921 -36.26 -37.09 21.32
C ALA A 921 -36.52 -35.64 21.76
N HIS A 922 -36.20 -34.65 20.92
CA HIS A 922 -36.44 -33.25 21.25
C HIS A 922 -37.91 -32.83 21.08
N GLU A 923 -38.64 -33.40 20.12
CA GLU A 923 -40.09 -33.20 20.00
C GLU A 923 -40.82 -33.79 21.22
N ALA A 924 -40.50 -35.02 21.62
CA ALA A 924 -41.10 -35.65 22.81
C ALA A 924 -40.73 -34.98 24.15
N LYS A 925 -39.63 -34.24 24.23
CA LYS A 925 -39.13 -33.61 25.46
C LYS A 925 -39.45 -32.10 25.57
N HIS A 926 -39.53 -31.40 24.43
CA HIS A 926 -39.67 -29.94 24.40
C HIS A 926 -40.81 -29.44 23.50
N ASP A 927 -41.57 -30.33 22.83
CA ASP A 927 -42.61 -29.99 21.85
C ASP A 927 -42.08 -29.12 20.67
N LEU A 928 -40.82 -29.38 20.26
CA LEU A 928 -40.11 -28.66 19.19
C LEU A 928 -39.72 -29.58 18.01
N PRO A 929 -40.57 -29.74 16.99
CA PRO A 929 -40.30 -30.61 15.84
C PRO A 929 -39.15 -30.07 14.98
N GLY A 930 -38.22 -30.94 14.57
CA GLY A 930 -37.07 -30.57 13.74
C GLY A 930 -35.87 -29.98 14.48
N MET A 931 -35.94 -29.93 15.82
CA MET A 931 -34.85 -29.46 16.68
C MET A 931 -33.70 -30.48 16.73
N LEU A 932 -32.49 -30.01 16.43
CA LEU A 932 -31.22 -30.77 16.57
C LEU A 932 -30.57 -30.61 17.94
N GLY A 933 -30.95 -29.58 18.69
CA GLY A 933 -30.38 -29.23 19.99
C GLY A 933 -30.30 -27.71 20.21
N SER A 934 -29.55 -27.29 21.21
CA SER A 934 -29.23 -25.88 21.51
C SER A 934 -27.72 -25.64 21.47
N ILE A 935 -27.30 -24.44 21.03
CA ILE A 935 -25.88 -24.05 20.93
C ILE A 935 -25.61 -22.86 21.84
N ASP A 936 -24.54 -22.99 22.64
CA ASP A 936 -24.01 -22.01 23.58
C ASP A 936 -22.49 -22.22 23.75
N CYS A 937 -21.76 -21.27 24.33
CA CYS A 937 -20.31 -21.30 24.52
C CYS A 937 -19.89 -21.22 25.99
N THR A 938 -19.10 -22.19 26.44
CA THR A 938 -18.54 -22.23 27.79
C THR A 938 -17.05 -21.87 27.82
N TYR A 939 -16.68 -20.97 28.74
CA TYR A 939 -15.30 -20.56 28.97
C TYR A 939 -14.53 -21.53 29.89
N TRP A 940 -13.28 -21.85 29.54
CA TRP A 940 -12.30 -22.52 30.41
C TRP A 940 -11.05 -21.63 30.50
N GLU A 941 -10.65 -21.25 31.72
CA GLU A 941 -9.58 -20.27 31.92
C GLU A 941 -8.19 -20.88 31.70
N TRP A 942 -7.37 -20.23 30.88
CA TRP A 942 -5.98 -20.62 30.63
C TRP A 942 -5.04 -19.70 31.41
N ALA A 943 -4.66 -20.10 32.63
CA ALA A 943 -3.83 -19.29 33.55
C ALA A 943 -2.47 -18.91 32.94
N ASN A 944 -1.83 -19.88 32.27
CA ASN A 944 -0.55 -19.70 31.58
C ASN A 944 -0.73 -19.33 30.09
N CYS A 945 -1.87 -18.73 29.73
CA CYS A 945 -2.08 -18.18 28.39
C CYS A 945 -1.02 -17.09 28.12
N LEU A 946 -0.27 -17.27 27.03
CA LEU A 946 0.70 -16.29 26.55
C LEU A 946 -0.02 -14.96 26.24
N ASN A 947 0.60 -13.82 26.55
CA ASN A 947 -0.04 -12.51 26.36
C ASN A 947 -0.46 -12.25 24.89
N THR A 948 0.21 -12.86 23.91
CA THR A 948 -0.18 -12.82 22.49
C THR A 948 -1.49 -13.54 22.19
N TRP A 949 -1.83 -14.58 22.94
CA TRP A 949 -3.09 -15.33 22.84
C TRP A 949 -4.20 -14.72 23.72
N ARG A 950 -3.82 -13.97 24.76
CA ARG A 950 -4.75 -13.40 25.75
C ARG A 950 -5.72 -12.38 25.14
N GLY A 951 -5.31 -11.65 24.09
CA GLY A 951 -6.15 -10.64 23.42
C GLY A 951 -7.33 -11.23 22.63
N GLN A 952 -7.15 -12.41 22.03
CA GLN A 952 -8.17 -13.06 21.19
C GLN A 952 -9.42 -13.52 21.98
N PHE A 953 -9.33 -13.65 23.31
CA PHE A 953 -10.39 -14.19 24.17
C PHE A 953 -10.88 -13.22 25.26
N THR A 954 -10.50 -11.94 25.20
CA THR A 954 -10.92 -10.91 26.18
C THR A 954 -12.34 -10.37 25.93
N ARG A 955 -12.97 -9.80 26.98
CA ARG A 955 -14.33 -9.23 26.89
C ARG A 955 -14.43 -8.18 25.78
N GLY A 956 -15.27 -8.44 24.79
CA GLY A 956 -15.54 -7.57 23.62
C GLY A 956 -15.28 -8.23 22.26
N SER A 957 -14.61 -9.38 22.21
CA SER A 957 -14.14 -10.03 20.97
C SER A 957 -15.19 -10.85 20.19
N ASN A 958 -16.48 -10.82 20.54
CA ASN A 958 -17.54 -11.66 19.92
C ASN A 958 -17.18 -13.16 19.86
N ASN A 959 -16.58 -13.70 20.93
CA ASN A 959 -16.04 -15.08 20.99
C ASN A 959 -16.98 -16.15 20.42
N ASP A 960 -18.28 -16.06 20.71
CA ASP A 960 -19.32 -17.00 20.28
C ASP A 960 -19.46 -17.06 18.75
N LEU A 961 -19.30 -15.91 18.05
CA LEU A 961 -19.30 -15.84 16.59
C LEU A 961 -17.99 -16.37 16.00
N ASN A 962 -16.85 -16.15 16.67
CA ASN A 962 -15.55 -16.65 16.22
C ASN A 962 -15.48 -18.19 16.36
N VAL A 963 -15.99 -18.72 17.48
CA VAL A 963 -16.16 -20.17 17.73
C VAL A 963 -17.13 -20.79 16.71
N LEU A 964 -18.22 -20.09 16.36
CA LEU A 964 -19.12 -20.55 15.29
C LEU A 964 -18.40 -20.61 13.92
N GLY A 965 -17.63 -19.59 13.56
CA GLY A 965 -16.87 -19.54 12.30
C GLY A 965 -15.87 -20.69 12.15
N ALA A 966 -15.29 -21.14 13.27
CA ALA A 966 -14.39 -22.29 13.32
C ALA A 966 -15.09 -23.64 13.60
N SER A 967 -16.42 -23.67 13.71
CA SER A 967 -17.16 -24.87 14.15
C SER A 967 -17.26 -25.95 13.08
N PRO A 968 -16.81 -27.20 13.34
CA PRO A 968 -16.98 -28.33 12.42
C PRO A 968 -18.44 -28.57 12.03
N ILE A 969 -19.36 -28.42 12.99
CA ILE A 969 -20.81 -28.61 12.79
C ILE A 969 -21.34 -27.66 11.72
N PHE A 970 -20.93 -26.39 11.76
CA PHE A 970 -21.39 -25.38 10.80
C PHE A 970 -20.69 -25.52 9.44
N ASN A 971 -19.41 -25.86 9.45
CA ASN A 971 -18.64 -26.15 8.24
C ASN A 971 -19.19 -27.36 7.47
N ASP A 972 -19.61 -28.44 8.16
CA ASP A 972 -20.21 -29.60 7.51
C ASP A 972 -21.58 -29.29 6.88
N ILE A 973 -22.36 -28.39 7.48
CA ILE A 973 -23.62 -27.91 6.91
C ILE A 973 -23.35 -27.10 5.63
N LEU A 974 -22.42 -26.14 5.66
CA LEU A 974 -22.06 -25.32 4.50
C LEU A 974 -21.43 -26.12 3.35
N GLN A 975 -20.59 -27.11 3.68
CA GLN A 975 -19.99 -28.02 2.70
C GLN A 975 -21.01 -29.06 2.18
N GLY A 976 -22.19 -29.14 2.80
CA GLY A 976 -23.23 -30.12 2.47
C GLY A 976 -22.80 -31.56 2.76
N LYS A 977 -21.93 -31.77 3.77
CA LYS A 977 -21.59 -33.06 4.36
C LYS A 977 -22.67 -33.51 5.36
N ALA A 978 -23.31 -32.55 6.04
CA ALA A 978 -24.43 -32.81 6.94
C ALA A 978 -25.58 -33.53 6.18
N PRO A 979 -26.21 -34.57 6.75
CA PRO A 979 -27.32 -35.26 6.09
C PRO A 979 -28.53 -34.34 5.90
N ASN A 980 -29.09 -34.32 4.68
CA ASN A 980 -30.39 -33.69 4.45
C ASN A 980 -31.50 -34.54 5.08
N MET A 981 -32.27 -33.95 5.98
CA MET A 981 -33.50 -34.52 6.52
C MET A 981 -34.61 -33.47 6.54
N THR A 982 -35.81 -33.88 6.17
CA THR A 982 -36.99 -33.02 6.17
C THR A 982 -37.85 -33.24 7.41
N PHE A 983 -38.44 -32.18 7.96
CA PHE A 983 -39.51 -32.25 8.95
C PHE A 983 -40.67 -31.33 8.53
N VAL A 984 -41.83 -31.48 9.18
CA VAL A 984 -43.03 -30.70 8.89
C VAL A 984 -43.53 -30.03 10.16
N VAL A 985 -43.79 -28.73 10.10
CA VAL A 985 -44.43 -27.97 11.18
C VAL A 985 -45.46 -27.02 10.58
N ASN A 986 -46.64 -26.91 11.22
CA ASN A 986 -47.75 -26.06 10.75
C ASN A 986 -48.14 -26.25 9.26
N LYS A 987 -48.02 -27.50 8.75
CA LYS A 987 -48.21 -27.92 7.33
C LYS A 987 -47.14 -27.44 6.33
N HIS A 988 -46.10 -26.73 6.77
CA HIS A 988 -44.94 -26.39 5.94
C HIS A 988 -43.81 -27.41 6.13
N GLN A 989 -43.16 -27.81 5.03
CA GLN A 989 -42.04 -28.75 5.02
C GLN A 989 -40.70 -28.00 4.96
N TYR A 990 -39.78 -28.36 5.86
CA TYR A 990 -38.45 -27.78 5.96
C TYR A 990 -37.40 -28.83 5.62
N ASN A 991 -36.31 -28.43 4.94
CA ASN A 991 -35.33 -29.35 4.34
C ASN A 991 -34.06 -29.59 5.18
N CYS A 992 -33.95 -28.93 6.34
CA CYS A 992 -32.83 -29.04 7.26
C CYS A 992 -33.30 -28.72 8.68
N GLY A 993 -32.81 -29.46 9.68
CA GLY A 993 -33.07 -29.17 11.10
C GLY A 993 -32.42 -27.87 11.56
N TYR A 994 -32.82 -27.42 12.75
CA TYR A 994 -32.34 -26.19 13.36
C TYR A 994 -31.78 -26.40 14.77
N TYR A 995 -30.92 -25.46 15.18
CA TYR A 995 -30.47 -25.31 16.55
C TYR A 995 -31.15 -24.10 17.20
N LEU A 996 -31.46 -24.20 18.49
CA LEU A 996 -31.81 -23.05 19.32
C LEU A 996 -30.55 -22.27 19.69
N GLY A 997 -30.63 -20.94 19.68
CA GLY A 997 -29.51 -20.09 20.09
C GLY A 997 -29.92 -18.65 20.38
N ASP A 998 -29.02 -17.94 21.04
CA ASP A 998 -29.21 -16.55 21.45
C ASP A 998 -29.16 -15.54 20.30
N GLU A 999 -29.50 -14.29 20.61
CA GLU A 999 -29.55 -13.19 19.65
C GLU A 999 -28.20 -12.88 18.99
N ILE A 1000 -27.08 -13.26 19.63
CA ILE A 1000 -25.71 -13.05 19.14
C ILE A 1000 -25.36 -13.88 17.91
N TYR A 1001 -25.97 -15.06 17.73
CA TYR A 1001 -25.70 -15.95 16.59
C TYR A 1001 -26.17 -15.33 15.27
N PRO A 1002 -25.76 -15.81 14.08
CA PRO A 1002 -26.26 -15.25 12.82
C PRO A 1002 -27.75 -15.53 12.59
N LYS A 1003 -28.41 -14.70 11.77
CA LYS A 1003 -29.83 -14.87 11.42
C LYS A 1003 -30.01 -15.87 10.28
N TYR A 1004 -29.68 -17.15 10.50
CA TYR A 1004 -29.78 -18.21 9.49
C TYR A 1004 -31.03 -19.07 9.67
N ALA A 1005 -31.49 -19.76 8.61
CA ALA A 1005 -32.62 -20.68 8.64
C ALA A 1005 -32.38 -21.91 9.55
N THR A 1006 -31.11 -22.26 9.79
CA THR A 1006 -30.69 -23.30 10.74
C THR A 1006 -30.60 -22.82 12.20
N PHE A 1007 -30.89 -21.53 12.48
CA PHE A 1007 -30.84 -20.95 13.83
C PHE A 1007 -32.17 -20.31 14.22
N VAL A 1008 -32.85 -20.91 15.19
CA VAL A 1008 -34.09 -20.36 15.76
C VAL A 1008 -33.74 -19.52 16.99
N LYS A 1009 -33.81 -18.20 16.80
CA LYS A 1009 -33.50 -17.19 17.82
C LYS A 1009 -34.70 -16.88 18.72
N SER A 1010 -34.40 -16.54 19.97
CA SER A 1010 -35.37 -15.99 20.93
C SER A 1010 -35.97 -14.64 20.49
N PHE A 1011 -37.03 -14.22 21.17
CA PHE A 1011 -37.63 -12.89 21.04
C PHE A 1011 -37.09 -11.98 22.14
N SER A 1012 -36.36 -10.91 21.78
CA SER A 1012 -35.83 -9.93 22.75
C SER A 1012 -36.95 -9.35 23.62
N PHE A 1013 -37.96 -8.79 22.95
CA PHE A 1013 -39.13 -8.15 23.56
C PHE A 1013 -40.42 -8.75 22.96
N PRO A 1014 -40.95 -9.85 23.52
CA PRO A 1014 -42.20 -10.44 23.04
C PRO A 1014 -43.40 -9.57 23.44
N ALA A 1015 -43.91 -8.79 22.48
CA ALA A 1015 -45.08 -7.93 22.68
C ALA A 1015 -46.36 -8.74 22.98
N ASP A 1016 -46.52 -9.87 22.30
CA ASP A 1016 -47.76 -10.65 22.28
C ASP A 1016 -47.61 -11.94 23.09
N GLU A 1017 -48.68 -12.39 23.74
CA GLU A 1017 -48.68 -13.57 24.63
C GLU A 1017 -48.15 -14.84 23.97
N LYS A 1018 -48.57 -15.08 22.72
CA LYS A 1018 -48.05 -16.14 21.84
C LYS A 1018 -46.51 -16.19 21.78
N ARG A 1019 -45.87 -15.03 21.68
CA ARG A 1019 -44.40 -14.91 21.59
C ARG A 1019 -43.73 -15.05 22.96
N LYS A 1020 -44.43 -14.71 24.05
CA LYS A 1020 -43.98 -14.97 25.43
C LYS A 1020 -43.94 -16.47 25.71
N LEU A 1021 -44.99 -17.20 25.34
CA LEU A 1021 -45.05 -18.66 25.46
C LEU A 1021 -43.92 -19.35 24.70
N PHE A 1022 -43.72 -19.00 23.42
CA PHE A 1022 -42.64 -19.56 22.62
C PHE A 1022 -41.25 -19.24 23.20
N LYS A 1023 -41.04 -18.02 23.71
CA LYS A 1023 -39.80 -17.64 24.42
C LYS A 1023 -39.54 -18.54 25.64
N LEU A 1024 -40.56 -18.81 26.46
CA LEU A 1024 -40.44 -19.69 27.63
C LEU A 1024 -40.10 -21.14 27.23
N ALA A 1025 -40.72 -21.67 26.17
CA ALA A 1025 -40.40 -22.99 25.64
C ALA A 1025 -38.93 -23.07 25.15
N GLN A 1026 -38.48 -22.06 24.41
CA GLN A 1026 -37.09 -21.94 23.96
C GLN A 1026 -36.10 -21.84 25.14
N GLU A 1027 -36.35 -20.96 26.13
CA GLU A 1027 -35.50 -20.81 27.32
C GLU A 1027 -35.46 -22.08 28.18
N SER A 1028 -36.56 -22.85 28.22
CA SER A 1028 -36.60 -24.16 28.88
C SER A 1028 -35.69 -25.18 28.18
N ALA A 1029 -35.75 -25.25 26.85
CA ALA A 1029 -34.91 -26.15 26.05
C ALA A 1029 -33.43 -25.74 26.04
N MET A 1030 -33.11 -24.45 26.03
CA MET A 1030 -31.72 -23.96 26.07
C MET A 1030 -31.00 -24.28 27.40
N LYS A 1031 -31.71 -24.51 28.51
CA LYS A 1031 -31.10 -24.95 29.78
C LYS A 1031 -30.42 -26.32 29.69
N ASP A 1032 -30.70 -27.14 28.68
CA ASP A 1032 -30.02 -28.43 28.52
C ASP A 1032 -28.52 -28.26 28.20
N VAL A 1033 -28.13 -27.30 27.35
CA VAL A 1033 -26.71 -27.08 27.04
C VAL A 1033 -25.95 -26.47 28.23
N GLU A 1034 -26.55 -25.50 28.93
CA GLU A 1034 -26.02 -24.94 30.18
C GLU A 1034 -25.78 -26.04 31.23
N ARG A 1035 -26.78 -26.93 31.42
CA ARG A 1035 -26.69 -28.07 32.35
C ARG A 1035 -25.60 -29.05 31.92
N THR A 1036 -25.46 -29.34 30.63
CA THR A 1036 -24.39 -30.21 30.11
C THR A 1036 -23.01 -29.63 30.42
N PHE A 1037 -22.79 -28.32 30.23
CA PHE A 1037 -21.54 -27.67 30.63
C PHE A 1037 -21.30 -27.72 32.14
N GLY A 1038 -22.35 -27.51 32.95
CA GLY A 1038 -22.31 -27.65 34.40
C GLY A 1038 -21.89 -29.06 34.85
N VAL A 1039 -22.55 -30.10 34.33
CA VAL A 1039 -22.25 -31.51 34.63
C VAL A 1039 -20.84 -31.88 34.17
N LEU A 1040 -20.39 -31.41 32.99
CA LEU A 1040 -19.05 -31.69 32.49
C LEU A 1040 -17.97 -31.08 33.41
N LYS A 1041 -18.13 -29.80 33.80
CA LYS A 1041 -17.21 -29.10 34.74
C LYS A 1041 -17.26 -29.64 36.16
N GLN A 1042 -18.40 -30.15 36.62
CA GLN A 1042 -18.53 -30.78 37.93
C GLN A 1042 -17.95 -32.20 37.94
N LYS A 1043 -18.02 -32.94 36.83
CA LYS A 1043 -17.46 -34.28 36.71
C LYS A 1043 -15.94 -34.27 36.50
N TRP A 1044 -15.42 -33.30 35.77
CA TRP A 1044 -14.00 -33.18 35.45
C TRP A 1044 -13.44 -31.86 35.98
N HIS A 1045 -12.97 -31.83 37.22
CA HIS A 1045 -12.48 -30.59 37.83
C HIS A 1045 -11.27 -29.98 37.10
N ILE A 1046 -10.54 -30.75 36.28
CA ILE A 1046 -9.45 -30.20 35.46
C ILE A 1046 -9.91 -29.08 34.50
N ILE A 1047 -11.17 -29.11 34.04
CA ILE A 1047 -11.78 -28.05 33.20
C ILE A 1047 -12.55 -26.99 34.01
N LYS A 1048 -12.62 -27.15 35.35
CA LYS A 1048 -13.19 -26.16 36.27
C LYS A 1048 -12.15 -25.17 36.76
N HIS A 1049 -10.89 -25.61 36.89
CA HIS A 1049 -9.80 -24.79 37.39
C HIS A 1049 -8.95 -24.17 36.26
N PRO A 1050 -8.32 -23.01 36.51
CA PRO A 1050 -7.46 -22.36 35.52
C PRO A 1050 -6.25 -23.23 35.17
N THR A 1051 -6.10 -23.58 33.89
CA THR A 1051 -5.08 -24.55 33.45
C THR A 1051 -3.70 -23.94 33.27
N ARG A 1052 -2.68 -24.69 33.71
CA ARG A 1052 -1.27 -24.26 33.74
C ARG A 1052 -0.38 -24.87 32.64
N SER A 1053 -0.95 -25.68 31.74
CA SER A 1053 -0.20 -26.11 30.54
C SER A 1053 0.11 -24.90 29.66
N TRP A 1054 1.29 -24.88 29.02
CA TRP A 1054 1.66 -23.84 28.04
C TRP A 1054 1.30 -24.23 26.59
N ASP A 1055 0.75 -25.42 26.38
CA ASP A 1055 0.55 -26.01 25.05
C ASP A 1055 -0.94 -26.18 24.73
N ARG A 1056 -1.42 -25.40 23.75
CA ARG A 1056 -2.80 -25.46 23.21
C ARG A 1056 -3.19 -26.89 22.81
N SER A 1057 -2.29 -27.66 22.19
CA SER A 1057 -2.60 -29.02 21.73
C SER A 1057 -2.95 -29.94 22.91
N LYS A 1058 -2.19 -29.86 24.00
CA LYS A 1058 -2.46 -30.62 25.23
C LYS A 1058 -3.77 -30.19 25.90
N LEU A 1059 -4.10 -28.90 25.88
CA LEU A 1059 -5.39 -28.41 26.40
C LEU A 1059 -6.57 -28.94 25.58
N THR A 1060 -6.48 -28.85 24.25
CA THR A 1060 -7.49 -29.40 23.33
C THR A 1060 -7.67 -30.89 23.56
N LYS A 1061 -6.57 -31.66 23.68
CA LYS A 1061 -6.62 -33.11 23.98
C LYS A 1061 -7.32 -33.40 25.31
N VAL A 1062 -6.99 -32.68 26.39
CA VAL A 1062 -7.63 -32.85 27.72
C VAL A 1062 -9.15 -32.62 27.64
N LEU A 1063 -9.60 -31.52 27.03
CA LEU A 1063 -11.03 -31.22 26.90
C LEU A 1063 -11.75 -32.28 26.03
N THR A 1064 -11.15 -32.65 24.90
CA THR A 1064 -11.67 -33.67 23.97
C THR A 1064 -11.89 -35.01 24.68
N VAL A 1065 -10.96 -35.39 25.56
CA VAL A 1065 -11.04 -36.64 26.35
C VAL A 1065 -12.11 -36.56 27.42
N CYS A 1066 -12.25 -35.42 28.10
CA CYS A 1066 -13.36 -35.20 29.03
C CYS A 1066 -14.72 -35.39 28.34
N VAL A 1067 -14.86 -34.98 27.07
CA VAL A 1067 -16.07 -35.21 26.25
C VAL A 1067 -16.20 -36.68 25.83
N ILE A 1068 -15.16 -37.33 25.30
CA ILE A 1068 -15.19 -38.76 24.93
C ILE A 1068 -15.59 -39.62 26.13
N LEU A 1069 -14.94 -39.44 27.28
CA LEU A 1069 -15.26 -40.17 28.50
C LEU A 1069 -16.67 -39.86 29.00
N HIS A 1070 -17.16 -38.63 28.82
CA HIS A 1070 -18.55 -38.29 29.15
C HIS A 1070 -19.54 -39.06 28.26
N ASN A 1071 -19.30 -39.13 26.95
CA ASN A 1071 -20.14 -39.86 26.00
C ASN A 1071 -20.11 -41.39 26.27
N MET A 1072 -18.94 -41.94 26.59
CA MET A 1072 -18.80 -43.34 27.03
C MET A 1072 -19.62 -43.64 28.31
N ILE A 1073 -19.68 -42.70 29.26
CA ILE A 1073 -20.50 -42.84 30.47
C ILE A 1073 -22.01 -42.77 30.14
N ILE A 1074 -22.42 -41.89 29.22
CA ILE A 1074 -23.81 -41.79 28.76
C ILE A 1074 -24.27 -43.12 28.13
N GLU A 1075 -23.45 -43.70 27.25
CA GLU A 1075 -23.71 -45.02 26.64
C GLU A 1075 -23.75 -46.13 27.70
N GLU A 1076 -22.77 -46.22 28.61
CA GLU A 1076 -22.73 -47.26 29.65
C GLU A 1076 -23.94 -47.20 30.60
N ASN A 1077 -24.48 -46.00 30.85
CA ASN A 1077 -25.68 -45.81 31.66
C ASN A 1077 -27.00 -46.06 30.88
N GLY A 1078 -26.94 -46.35 29.57
CA GLY A 1078 -28.13 -46.62 28.75
C GLY A 1078 -29.01 -45.39 28.46
N ILE A 1079 -28.46 -44.18 28.53
CA ILE A 1079 -29.18 -42.90 28.34
C ILE A 1079 -28.73 -42.13 27.09
N ALA A 1080 -28.01 -42.79 26.18
CA ALA A 1080 -27.63 -42.21 24.90
C ALA A 1080 -28.84 -42.16 23.96
N ILE A 1081 -29.14 -40.99 23.39
CA ILE A 1081 -30.17 -40.85 22.35
C ILE A 1081 -29.74 -41.62 21.08
N CYS A 1082 -28.46 -41.50 20.72
CA CYS A 1082 -27.87 -42.09 19.52
C CYS A 1082 -26.76 -43.06 19.90
N ILE A 1083 -26.73 -44.24 19.27
CA ILE A 1083 -25.71 -45.29 19.52
C ILE A 1083 -24.85 -45.46 18.27
N TYR A 1084 -23.58 -45.84 18.43
CA TYR A 1084 -22.71 -46.13 17.30
C TYR A 1084 -23.04 -47.48 16.65
N ASN A 1085 -23.31 -47.47 15.35
CA ASN A 1085 -23.46 -48.66 14.53
C ASN A 1085 -22.39 -48.66 13.42
N PRO A 1086 -21.48 -49.66 13.35
CA PRO A 1086 -20.40 -49.68 12.37
C PRO A 1086 -20.87 -49.83 10.91
N VAL A 1087 -22.13 -50.23 10.67
CA VAL A 1087 -22.70 -50.36 9.31
C VAL A 1087 -22.96 -48.98 8.67
N ASP A 1088 -23.22 -47.95 9.47
CA ASP A 1088 -23.71 -46.65 8.98
C ASP A 1088 -22.60 -45.77 8.34
N ILE A 1089 -21.35 -46.21 8.38
CA ILE A 1089 -20.17 -45.48 7.86
C ILE A 1089 -20.03 -45.62 6.33
N LEU A 1090 -20.65 -46.63 5.72
CA LEU A 1090 -20.44 -47.00 4.30
C LEU A 1090 -20.98 -46.00 3.27
N ASN A 1091 -21.72 -44.96 3.68
CA ASN A 1091 -22.38 -43.99 2.80
C ASN A 1091 -22.02 -42.52 3.11
N LEU A 1092 -20.77 -42.24 3.51
CA LEU A 1092 -20.28 -40.86 3.61
C LEU A 1092 -20.19 -40.22 2.21
N PRO A 1093 -20.75 -39.01 1.99
CA PRO A 1093 -20.67 -38.33 0.70
C PRO A 1093 -19.21 -37.98 0.37
N ALA A 1094 -18.83 -38.08 -0.91
CA ALA A 1094 -17.47 -37.82 -1.37
C ALA A 1094 -16.95 -36.45 -0.89
N VAL A 1095 -15.77 -36.45 -0.27
CA VAL A 1095 -15.11 -35.23 0.20
C VAL A 1095 -14.71 -34.39 -1.00
N ILE A 1096 -15.45 -33.31 -1.26
CA ILE A 1096 -15.08 -32.33 -2.28
C ILE A 1096 -13.82 -31.60 -1.79
N GLN A 1097 -12.80 -31.58 -2.64
CA GLN A 1097 -11.52 -30.95 -2.32
C GLN A 1097 -11.70 -29.43 -2.13
N VAL A 1098 -11.25 -28.94 -0.99
CA VAL A 1098 -11.27 -27.50 -0.64
C VAL A 1098 -10.50 -26.72 -1.70
N GLY A 1099 -11.03 -25.56 -2.12
CA GLY A 1099 -10.46 -24.75 -3.20
C GLY A 1099 -10.89 -25.14 -4.62
N SER A 1100 -11.60 -26.25 -4.82
CA SER A 1100 -12.14 -26.60 -6.15
C SER A 1100 -13.32 -25.69 -6.56
N PRO A 1101 -13.57 -25.46 -7.86
CA PRO A 1101 -14.75 -24.70 -8.31
C PRO A 1101 -16.08 -25.32 -7.83
N ALA A 1102 -16.14 -26.65 -7.72
CA ALA A 1102 -17.28 -27.38 -7.17
C ALA A 1102 -17.48 -27.12 -5.66
N TYR A 1103 -16.38 -26.98 -4.89
CA TYR A 1103 -16.42 -26.59 -3.48
C TYR A 1103 -17.05 -25.20 -3.33
N PHE A 1104 -16.53 -24.19 -4.03
CA PHE A 1104 -17.05 -22.82 -3.96
C PHE A 1104 -18.50 -22.72 -4.40
N THR A 1105 -18.88 -23.40 -5.50
CA THR A 1105 -20.27 -23.38 -6.00
C THR A 1105 -21.24 -24.00 -5.00
N ARG A 1106 -20.91 -25.17 -4.42
CA ARG A 1106 -21.76 -25.86 -3.43
C ARG A 1106 -21.84 -25.07 -2.11
N PHE A 1107 -20.71 -24.55 -1.64
CA PHE A 1107 -20.61 -23.70 -0.46
C PHE A 1107 -21.47 -22.45 -0.59
N PHE A 1108 -21.32 -21.71 -1.70
CA PHE A 1108 -22.07 -20.47 -1.94
C PHE A 1108 -23.57 -20.72 -2.09
N THR A 1109 -23.96 -21.79 -2.78
CA THR A 1109 -25.37 -22.20 -2.92
C THR A 1109 -25.99 -22.52 -1.55
N ARG A 1110 -25.33 -23.33 -0.72
CA ARG A 1110 -25.81 -23.65 0.64
C ARG A 1110 -25.80 -22.43 1.56
N PHE A 1111 -24.81 -21.57 1.47
CA PHE A 1111 -24.75 -20.33 2.23
C PHE A 1111 -25.94 -19.42 1.91
N LEU A 1112 -26.32 -19.28 0.64
CA LEU A 1112 -27.52 -18.55 0.23
C LEU A 1112 -28.83 -19.20 0.71
N GLU A 1113 -28.95 -20.52 0.62
CA GLU A 1113 -30.11 -21.26 1.16
C GLU A 1113 -30.28 -21.03 2.66
N ILE A 1114 -29.18 -21.09 3.41
CA ILE A 1114 -29.14 -20.95 4.88
C ILE A 1114 -29.33 -19.49 5.31
N GLN A 1115 -28.95 -18.52 4.47
CA GLN A 1115 -29.27 -17.09 4.69
C GLN A 1115 -30.69 -16.69 4.29
N ASN A 1116 -31.50 -17.61 3.72
CA ASN A 1116 -32.85 -17.27 3.28
C ASN A 1116 -33.71 -16.71 4.43
N SER A 1117 -34.02 -15.41 4.31
CA SER A 1117 -34.73 -14.64 5.32
C SER A 1117 -36.19 -15.03 5.46
N GLU A 1118 -36.81 -15.52 4.39
CA GLU A 1118 -38.19 -15.99 4.34
C GLU A 1118 -38.31 -17.35 5.02
N THR A 1119 -37.51 -18.35 4.62
CA THR A 1119 -37.48 -19.68 5.26
C THR A 1119 -37.29 -19.58 6.77
N ARG A 1120 -36.36 -18.72 7.22
CA ARG A 1120 -36.12 -18.46 8.65
C ARG A 1120 -37.32 -17.79 9.35
N HIS A 1121 -37.99 -16.86 8.68
CA HIS A 1121 -39.14 -16.16 9.26
C HIS A 1121 -40.34 -17.11 9.39
N ASN A 1122 -40.62 -17.88 8.33
CA ASN A 1122 -41.68 -18.88 8.28
C ASN A 1122 -41.44 -19.97 9.34
N LEU A 1123 -40.22 -20.51 9.45
CA LEU A 1123 -39.90 -21.52 10.45
C LEU A 1123 -40.16 -21.02 11.88
N ARG A 1124 -39.67 -19.83 12.23
CA ARG A 1124 -39.90 -19.24 13.56
C ARG A 1124 -41.38 -18.91 13.79
N TYR A 1125 -42.10 -18.48 12.76
CA TYR A 1125 -43.55 -18.25 12.83
C TYR A 1125 -44.31 -19.56 13.07
N ASP A 1126 -44.05 -20.60 12.29
CA ASP A 1126 -44.70 -21.91 12.37
C ASP A 1126 -44.43 -22.63 13.70
N LEU A 1127 -43.21 -22.52 14.24
CA LEU A 1127 -42.89 -23.01 15.57
C LEU A 1127 -43.63 -22.22 16.67
N THR A 1128 -43.74 -20.90 16.52
CA THR A 1128 -44.53 -20.06 17.44
C THR A 1128 -46.04 -20.40 17.34
N GLU A 1129 -46.55 -20.72 16.15
CA GLU A 1129 -47.91 -21.23 15.93
C GLU A 1129 -48.12 -22.61 16.54
N HIS A 1130 -47.18 -23.55 16.35
CA HIS A 1130 -47.26 -24.91 16.86
C HIS A 1130 -47.34 -24.95 18.39
N VAL A 1131 -46.42 -24.26 19.08
CA VAL A 1131 -46.40 -24.19 20.55
C VAL A 1131 -47.68 -23.51 21.09
N TRP A 1132 -48.20 -22.50 20.39
CA TRP A 1132 -49.47 -21.86 20.75
C TRP A 1132 -50.68 -22.80 20.60
N GLN A 1133 -50.83 -23.46 19.45
CA GLN A 1133 -51.93 -24.40 19.19
C GLN A 1133 -51.92 -25.58 20.17
N ARG A 1134 -50.73 -26.06 20.56
CA ARG A 1134 -50.56 -27.10 21.58
C ARG A 1134 -51.04 -26.70 22.97
N GLN A 1135 -50.88 -25.43 23.38
CA GLN A 1135 -51.35 -24.98 24.70
C GLN A 1135 -52.86 -25.20 24.87
N PHE A 1136 -53.67 -24.89 23.84
CA PHE A 1136 -55.12 -25.12 23.87
C PHE A 1136 -55.48 -26.62 23.83
N GLN A 1137 -54.68 -27.46 23.17
CA GLN A 1137 -54.89 -28.92 23.19
C GLN A 1137 -54.54 -29.54 24.55
N GLN A 1138 -53.58 -28.98 25.31
CA GLN A 1138 -53.27 -29.44 26.67
C GLN A 1138 -54.25 -28.91 27.72
N HIS A 1139 -54.88 -27.74 27.50
CA HIS A 1139 -55.87 -27.18 28.42
C HIS A 1139 -57.33 -27.60 28.12
N GLY A 1140 -57.63 -28.08 26.91
CA GLY A 1140 -58.94 -28.64 26.55
C GLY A 1140 -59.27 -30.02 27.16
N GLY A 1141 -58.64 -30.37 28.29
CA GLY A 1141 -58.78 -31.66 28.97
C GLY A 1141 -59.63 -31.64 30.24
N TYR A 1142 -60.07 -30.47 30.71
CA TYR A 1142 -60.96 -30.31 31.87
C TYR A 1142 -62.04 -29.26 31.57
N ASP A 1143 -63.12 -29.72 30.94
CA ASP A 1143 -64.44 -29.07 30.97
C ASP A 1143 -65.50 -30.17 31.00
N ASN A 1144 -65.64 -30.78 32.17
CA ASN A 1144 -66.84 -31.49 32.62
C ASN A 1144 -66.72 -31.72 34.13
N ASP A 1145 -66.90 -30.65 34.89
CA ASP A 1145 -67.91 -30.56 35.95
C ASP A 1145 -67.87 -29.11 36.47
N GLY A 1146 -69.02 -28.43 36.43
CA GLY A 1146 -69.09 -27.02 36.81
C GLY A 1146 -69.23 -26.85 38.33
N ASP A 1147 -68.62 -25.79 38.85
CA ASP A 1147 -69.16 -25.09 40.02
C ASP A 1147 -68.78 -23.59 39.96
N ASP A 1148 -69.61 -22.75 40.56
CA ASP A 1148 -69.46 -21.30 40.54
C ASP A 1148 -68.41 -20.83 41.59
N GLY A 1149 -67.56 -19.84 41.28
CA GLY A 1149 -66.65 -19.27 42.29
C GLY A 1149 -65.67 -18.19 41.82
N GLU A 1150 -65.77 -17.01 42.44
CA GLU A 1150 -64.88 -15.84 42.38
C GLU A 1150 -63.36 -16.22 42.35
N PHE A 1151 -62.52 -15.74 41.42
CA PHE A 1151 -61.98 -14.36 41.37
C PHE A 1151 -61.15 -14.10 40.10
#